data_AF-A0A8B6J2Q0-F1
#
_entry.id   AF-A0A8B6J2Q0-F1
#
_cell.length_a   1.000
_cell.length_b   1.000
_cell.length_c   1.000
_cell.angle_alpha   90.00
_cell.angle_beta   90.00
_cell.angle_gamma   90.00
#
_symmetry.space_group_name_H-M   'P 1'
#
loop_
_entity.id
_entity.type
_entity.pdbx_description
1 polymer ?
#
loop_
_entity_poly.entity_id
_entity_poly.type
_entity_poly.pdbx_seq_one_letter_code
_entity_poly.pdbx_strand_id
1 'polypeptide(L)'
;MIKRNELKLEYQQHQFYEYFNSIFDYDILDTSISENIYLLREKTHKLFYSEFENQLFETIMFLSMKTLVLDINHFSKEIENKSKAYEQYIQQIREENGISNFFDRYPYLLKQINREVGLVVESYSLLFDRFLKDLSEIRSCFNITESLSNVEFSLGDSHSQKQTVVKIEFKGKSVYYKPKSYDSYNILLELISLLKSNNIPSFSLPESLIKADYCWQLGVAYTSSNKDEVAKIYFKYGVLAAFSEIFSITDLHMENVIVSGGDLYLIDVETFFQRKLNVQNQNFEGITVDTYQRIYKTSLSNGLFPVQFEKNSAPNVSGISGKGGKRKKGKYELINKNRGDMKLVKTDYFQEDGYNIPTLNGKVVEPLDYANEVIAGFRECYTFLMSQRAKVKKILEDFPKLKTRAIFRNTSDYGKFLQASTNPKYLFSEKKRENLFSILHESKHIEQFIVVSEIKDLMNGDIPYFSMDTSGNVYNSLGTVIGNLGETTSLFDNIATLNDERMKFTCEFLGIVLKKPIKHWEREKGKSYQFLSISSEHNFSEEILDSIRRIFIDADKNSFSSEEEITWLNIDITETEQWVISPQNITLYNGLIGNALGYLYAYQILGEEQYLVSLNKILKTLETTKNLIETSDMSVFLGKGGLIYLYFSLWKRLKLPQYQKLYLDIIKEFSSQSLEEQNIDYISGVSGLLVVLCNIYNVEQNKTVYYLINRISEFIIDNVKKEDDKVYWVSDFSDSEILNGLSHGQSGIAYALLLSWKINKNYNYFKIAKSAIDFENTRISDGNWIDFRNKGKRSELGMPEPIYWCHGATGIGLTRYRESKWLNDKELKNNYEMAKQTVLNNGYLNSDCLCHGKMGNMELFMNLDDSLKNEVDIEGIILNIVRNSQKFGWESGLPQHTRVFNMMVGEIGIAYQLLRYISNYEVPSLLLLDVPKGSIENEKDYTD
;
A
#
# COMPACT_ATOMS: atom_id res chain seq x y z
N MET A 1 21.03 -36.80 24.92
CA MET A 1 19.56 -36.79 24.95
C MET A 1 19.01 -35.47 25.47
N ILE A 2 18.30 -34.74 24.62
CA ILE A 2 17.50 -33.56 25.02
C ILE A 2 16.38 -34.04 25.95
N LYS A 3 16.17 -33.38 27.09
CA LYS A 3 15.16 -33.83 28.05
C LYS A 3 13.83 -33.13 27.78
N ARG A 4 12.75 -33.89 27.66
CA ARG A 4 11.40 -33.34 27.42
C ARG A 4 11.04 -32.19 28.36
N ASN A 5 11.35 -32.32 29.65
CA ASN A 5 11.02 -31.30 30.65
C ASN A 5 11.90 -30.03 30.60
N GLU A 6 12.89 -29.97 29.71
CA GLU A 6 13.78 -28.82 29.51
C GLU A 6 13.36 -27.95 28.31
N LEU A 7 12.39 -28.39 27.50
CA LEU A 7 11.78 -27.59 26.41
C LEU A 7 10.59 -26.75 26.89
N LYS A 8 10.18 -25.73 26.12
CA LYS A 8 8.91 -25.00 26.32
C LYS A 8 7.72 -25.96 26.31
N LEU A 9 6.72 -25.72 27.16
CA LEU A 9 5.56 -26.60 27.35
C LEU A 9 4.83 -26.94 26.03
N GLU A 10 4.74 -25.98 25.11
CA GLU A 10 4.14 -26.19 23.79
C GLU A 10 4.92 -27.20 22.93
N TYR A 11 6.25 -27.26 23.06
CA TYR A 11 7.09 -28.23 22.33
C TYR A 11 7.03 -29.61 22.97
N GLN A 12 6.92 -29.67 24.30
CA GLN A 12 6.70 -30.93 25.03
C GLN A 12 5.41 -31.62 24.60
N GLN A 13 4.38 -30.84 24.25
CA GLN A 13 3.05 -31.33 23.85
C GLN A 13 2.87 -31.41 22.34
N HIS A 14 3.91 -31.08 21.56
CA HIS A 14 3.84 -31.04 20.11
C HIS A 14 3.66 -32.44 19.51
N GLN A 15 2.79 -32.58 18.50
CA GLN A 15 2.47 -33.87 17.86
C GLN A 15 3.67 -34.56 17.19
N PHE A 16 4.74 -33.82 16.91
CA PHE A 16 5.98 -34.35 16.35
C PHE A 16 7.16 -34.28 17.32
N TYR A 17 6.92 -34.17 18.63
CA TYR A 17 7.99 -34.23 19.64
C TYR A 17 8.86 -35.47 19.50
N GLU A 18 8.23 -36.63 19.25
CA GLU A 18 8.94 -37.91 19.15
C GLU A 18 9.85 -37.98 17.91
N TYR A 19 9.44 -37.36 16.80
CA TYR A 19 10.30 -37.19 15.62
C TYR A 19 11.58 -36.41 15.96
N PHE A 20 11.42 -35.28 16.66
CA PHE A 20 12.55 -34.48 17.10
C PHE A 20 13.45 -35.27 18.06
N ASN A 21 12.87 -35.98 19.02
CA ASN A 21 13.62 -36.77 20.01
C ASN A 21 14.44 -37.89 19.35
N SER A 22 13.85 -38.61 18.39
CA SER A 22 14.51 -39.71 17.67
C SER A 22 15.72 -39.27 16.86
N ILE A 23 15.80 -38.02 16.40
CA ILE A 23 16.99 -37.48 15.74
C ILE A 23 18.21 -37.52 16.66
N PHE A 24 18.03 -37.21 17.95
CA PHE A 24 19.11 -37.17 18.94
C PHE A 24 19.31 -38.51 19.66
N ASP A 25 18.28 -39.32 19.82
CA ASP A 25 18.39 -40.63 20.47
C ASP A 25 19.20 -41.63 19.64
N TYR A 26 19.19 -41.47 18.32
CA TYR A 26 19.85 -42.35 17.36
C TYR A 26 20.97 -41.66 16.57
N ASP A 27 21.48 -40.52 17.04
CA ASP A 27 22.60 -39.78 16.44
C ASP A 27 22.47 -39.59 14.91
N ILE A 28 21.28 -39.18 14.46
CA ILE A 28 20.98 -39.00 13.03
C ILE A 28 21.72 -37.80 12.42
N LEU A 29 22.08 -36.81 13.23
CA LEU A 29 22.87 -35.66 12.81
C LEU A 29 24.34 -36.05 12.58
N ASP A 30 25.07 -35.23 11.82
CA ASP A 30 26.51 -35.44 11.62
C ASP A 30 27.25 -35.49 12.97
N THR A 31 28.20 -36.42 13.13
CA THR A 31 28.86 -36.72 14.41
C THR A 31 29.46 -35.47 15.09
N SER A 32 30.08 -34.58 14.32
CA SER A 32 30.66 -33.33 14.85
C SER A 32 29.61 -32.39 15.46
N ILE A 33 28.39 -32.37 14.92
CA ILE A 33 27.29 -31.55 15.43
C ILE A 33 26.81 -32.12 16.77
N SER A 34 26.60 -33.44 16.84
CA SER A 34 26.18 -34.13 18.07
C SER A 34 27.20 -33.97 19.21
N GLU A 35 28.49 -34.12 18.91
CA GLU A 35 29.58 -33.91 19.87
C GLU A 35 29.61 -32.47 20.41
N ASN A 36 29.45 -31.47 19.52
CA ASN A 36 29.44 -30.07 19.92
C ASN A 36 28.21 -29.72 20.78
N ILE A 37 27.03 -30.26 20.46
CA ILE A 37 25.82 -30.09 21.28
C ILE A 37 26.05 -30.64 22.69
N TYR A 38 26.66 -31.82 22.80
CA TYR A 38 27.01 -32.42 24.09
C TYR A 38 27.99 -31.55 24.88
N LEU A 39 29.05 -31.09 24.23
CA LEU A 39 30.07 -30.22 24.83
C LEU A 39 29.48 -28.91 25.35
N LEU A 40 28.59 -28.29 24.58
CA LEU A 40 27.90 -27.06 24.95
C LEU A 40 26.98 -27.27 26.16
N ARG A 41 26.32 -28.44 26.27
CA ARG A 41 25.51 -28.77 27.45
C ARG A 41 26.33 -28.77 28.73
N GLU A 42 27.54 -29.33 28.70
CA GLU A 42 28.40 -29.43 29.87
C GLU A 42 29.03 -28.08 30.25
N LYS A 43 29.29 -27.23 29.27
CA LYS A 43 30.01 -25.95 29.46
C LYS A 43 29.11 -24.75 29.75
N THR A 44 27.83 -24.80 29.37
CA THR A 44 26.95 -23.62 29.42
C THR A 44 25.99 -23.64 30.60
N HIS A 45 25.55 -22.44 31.00
CA HIS A 45 24.57 -22.30 32.07
C HIS A 45 23.21 -22.87 31.64
N LYS A 46 22.50 -23.56 32.54
CA LYS A 46 21.24 -24.27 32.25
C LYS A 46 20.19 -23.41 31.51
N LEU A 47 20.08 -22.12 31.86
CA LEU A 47 19.14 -21.20 31.20
C LEU A 47 19.46 -20.99 29.71
N PHE A 48 20.74 -20.83 29.35
CA PHE A 48 21.15 -20.69 27.95
C PHE A 48 20.94 -22.00 27.20
N TYR A 49 21.30 -23.13 27.82
CA TYR A 49 21.18 -24.42 27.15
C TYR A 49 19.73 -24.83 26.90
N SER A 50 18.81 -24.51 27.82
CA SER A 50 17.37 -24.76 27.64
C SER A 50 16.80 -23.98 26.46
N GLU A 51 17.16 -22.70 26.31
CA GLU A 51 16.74 -21.92 25.12
C GLU A 51 17.42 -22.38 23.83
N PHE A 52 18.67 -22.83 23.91
CA PHE A 52 19.34 -23.46 22.79
C PHE A 52 18.62 -24.73 22.31
N GLU A 53 18.22 -25.63 23.22
CA GLU A 53 17.41 -26.81 22.86
C GLU A 53 16.04 -26.41 22.25
N ASN A 54 15.41 -25.34 22.74
CA ASN A 54 14.21 -24.76 22.14
C ASN A 54 14.46 -24.28 20.70
N GLN A 55 15.56 -23.58 20.44
CA GLN A 55 15.93 -23.10 19.10
C GLN A 55 16.24 -24.25 18.14
N LEU A 56 16.86 -25.33 18.62
CA LEU A 56 17.05 -26.56 17.83
C LEU A 56 15.70 -27.17 17.42
N PHE A 57 14.75 -27.23 18.35
CA PHE A 57 13.40 -27.70 18.08
C PHE A 57 12.70 -26.85 17.01
N GLU A 58 12.72 -25.53 17.17
CA GLU A 58 12.14 -24.57 16.22
C GLU A 58 12.74 -24.75 14.81
N THR A 59 14.07 -24.85 14.71
CA THR A 59 14.80 -24.99 13.44
C THR A 59 14.44 -26.30 12.72
N ILE A 60 14.48 -27.43 13.44
CA ILE A 60 14.14 -28.74 12.87
C ILE A 60 12.68 -28.77 12.46
N MET A 61 11.77 -28.25 13.30
CA MET A 61 10.35 -28.26 12.96
C MET A 61 10.00 -27.32 11.81
N PHE A 62 10.65 -26.16 11.70
CA PHE A 62 10.46 -25.25 10.57
C PHE A 62 10.75 -25.93 9.23
N LEU A 63 11.83 -26.71 9.15
CA LEU A 63 12.20 -27.48 7.96
C LEU A 63 11.30 -28.70 7.73
N SER A 64 11.00 -29.47 8.79
CA SER A 64 10.39 -30.79 8.66
C SER A 64 8.86 -30.78 8.60
N MET A 65 8.17 -29.75 9.11
CA MET A 65 6.71 -29.78 9.32
C MET A 65 5.92 -30.19 8.07
N LYS A 66 6.18 -29.57 6.92
CA LYS A 66 5.42 -29.85 5.68
C LYS A 66 5.72 -31.25 5.14
N THR A 67 6.95 -31.72 5.31
CA THR A 67 7.36 -33.08 4.92
C THR A 67 6.72 -34.12 5.82
N LEU A 68 6.71 -33.91 7.14
CA LEU A 68 6.04 -34.78 8.10
C LEU A 68 4.53 -34.87 7.82
N VAL A 69 3.88 -33.73 7.56
CA VAL A 69 2.47 -33.69 7.16
C VAL A 69 2.23 -34.45 5.85
N LEU A 70 3.10 -34.29 4.86
CA LEU A 70 2.98 -35.04 3.59
C LEU A 70 3.15 -36.55 3.81
N ASP A 71 4.19 -36.95 4.54
CA ASP A 71 4.58 -38.34 4.76
C ASP A 71 3.54 -39.09 5.59
N ILE A 72 3.00 -38.49 6.67
CA ILE A 72 1.93 -39.10 7.45
C ILE A 72 0.62 -39.23 6.66
N ASN A 73 0.27 -38.25 5.82
CA ASN A 73 -0.90 -38.35 4.95
C ASN A 73 -0.72 -39.49 3.93
N HIS A 74 0.50 -39.70 3.43
CA HIS A 74 0.82 -40.82 2.55
C HIS A 74 0.73 -42.16 3.28
N PHE A 75 1.37 -42.28 4.45
CA PHE A 75 1.31 -43.46 5.31
C PHE A 75 -0.14 -43.85 5.67
N SER A 76 -0.99 -42.84 5.90
CA SER A 76 -2.36 -43.02 6.37
C SER A 76 -3.37 -43.34 5.27
N LYS A 77 -2.97 -43.45 3.99
CA LYS A 77 -3.92 -43.64 2.87
C LYS A 77 -4.79 -44.88 3.04
N GLU A 78 -4.17 -46.01 3.38
CA GLU A 78 -4.82 -47.32 3.49
C GLU A 78 -5.36 -47.62 4.90
N ILE A 79 -5.20 -46.69 5.85
CA ILE A 79 -5.65 -46.85 7.23
C ILE A 79 -6.94 -46.05 7.45
N GLU A 80 -8.04 -46.75 7.70
CA GLU A 80 -9.37 -46.13 7.87
C GLU A 80 -9.42 -45.21 9.10
N ASN A 81 -8.96 -45.69 10.27
CA ASN A 81 -8.90 -44.88 11.49
C ASN A 81 -7.67 -43.97 11.49
N LYS A 82 -7.88 -42.68 11.21
CA LYS A 82 -6.80 -41.68 11.10
C LYS A 82 -6.09 -41.39 12.43
N SER A 83 -6.74 -41.53 13.59
CA SER A 83 -6.04 -41.40 14.88
C SER A 83 -5.08 -42.57 15.10
N LYS A 84 -5.51 -43.79 14.79
CA LYS A 84 -4.65 -44.99 14.85
C LYS A 84 -3.51 -44.92 13.84
N ALA A 85 -3.75 -44.36 12.65
CA ALA A 85 -2.72 -44.14 11.65
C ALA A 85 -1.60 -43.21 12.17
N TYR A 86 -1.98 -42.14 12.87
CA TYR A 86 -1.02 -41.25 13.52
C TYR A 86 -0.21 -41.96 14.61
N GLU A 87 -0.87 -42.72 15.50
CA GLU A 87 -0.20 -43.47 16.55
C GLU A 87 0.82 -44.47 15.99
N GLN A 88 0.44 -45.21 14.94
CA GLN A 88 1.32 -46.15 14.24
C GLN A 88 2.50 -45.44 13.56
N TYR A 89 2.25 -44.31 12.90
CA TYR A 89 3.29 -43.51 12.28
C TYR A 89 4.31 -43.01 13.29
N ILE A 90 3.85 -42.43 14.41
CA ILE A 90 4.73 -41.95 15.48
C ILE A 90 5.49 -43.11 16.15
N GLN A 91 4.85 -44.27 16.33
CA GLN A 91 5.53 -45.46 16.83
C GLN A 91 6.66 -45.90 15.90
N GLN A 92 6.43 -45.90 14.58
CA GLN A 92 7.47 -46.22 13.62
C GLN A 92 8.61 -45.18 13.66
N ILE A 93 8.29 -43.89 13.68
CA ILE A 93 9.28 -42.82 13.75
C ILE A 93 10.15 -42.90 15.01
N ARG A 94 9.61 -43.42 16.12
CA ARG A 94 10.36 -43.64 17.36
C ARG A 94 11.44 -44.71 17.27
N GLU A 95 11.44 -45.57 16.26
CA GLU A 95 12.42 -46.63 16.09
C GLU A 95 13.58 -46.17 15.21
N GLU A 96 14.81 -46.63 15.50
CA GLU A 96 16.03 -46.29 14.74
C GLU A 96 15.84 -46.52 13.23
N ASN A 97 15.31 -47.70 12.86
CA ASN A 97 15.01 -48.02 11.47
C ASN A 97 13.95 -47.09 10.87
N GLY A 98 12.96 -46.65 11.65
CA GLY A 98 11.87 -45.82 11.15
C GLY A 98 12.30 -44.39 10.86
N ILE A 99 13.05 -43.76 11.77
CA ILE A 99 13.62 -42.43 11.54
C ILE A 99 14.66 -42.45 10.41
N SER A 100 15.47 -43.51 10.32
CA SER A 100 16.44 -43.69 9.22
C SER A 100 15.73 -43.81 7.88
N ASN A 101 14.71 -44.67 7.78
CA ASN A 101 13.89 -44.82 6.58
C ASN A 101 13.17 -43.52 6.18
N PHE A 102 12.78 -42.68 7.15
CA PHE A 102 12.21 -41.37 6.85
C PHE A 102 13.23 -40.47 6.14
N PHE A 103 14.45 -40.38 6.65
CA PHE A 103 15.48 -39.57 6.01
C PHE A 103 16.03 -40.19 4.73
N ASP A 104 15.98 -41.51 4.54
CA ASP A 104 16.25 -42.16 3.25
C ASP A 104 15.25 -41.72 2.17
N ARG A 105 13.98 -41.47 2.53
CA ARG A 105 12.97 -40.90 1.61
C ARG A 105 13.21 -39.41 1.35
N TYR A 106 13.78 -38.70 2.31
CA TYR A 106 13.98 -37.25 2.27
C TYR A 106 15.44 -36.84 2.57
N PRO A 107 16.43 -37.29 1.77
CA PRO A 107 17.84 -37.15 2.13
C PRO A 107 18.32 -35.70 2.13
N TYR A 108 17.76 -34.87 1.25
CA TYR A 108 18.11 -33.45 1.22
C TYR A 108 17.49 -32.65 2.39
N LEU A 109 16.38 -33.11 2.98
CA LEU A 109 15.88 -32.55 4.24
C LEU A 109 16.91 -32.78 5.36
N LEU A 110 17.47 -33.99 5.48
CA LEU A 110 18.53 -34.27 6.47
C LEU A 110 19.76 -33.38 6.22
N LYS A 111 20.21 -33.28 4.97
CA LYS A 111 21.33 -32.39 4.60
C LYS A 111 21.09 -30.95 5.03
N GLN A 112 19.87 -30.43 4.82
CA GLN A 112 19.53 -29.06 5.21
C GLN A 112 19.40 -28.92 6.74
N ILE A 113 18.88 -29.93 7.45
CA ILE A 113 18.86 -29.94 8.91
C ILE A 113 20.29 -29.90 9.46
N ASN A 114 21.20 -30.76 8.99
CA ASN A 114 22.60 -30.74 9.43
C ASN A 114 23.24 -29.38 9.19
N ARG A 115 23.00 -28.77 8.02
CA ARG A 115 23.50 -27.42 7.71
C ARG A 115 22.97 -26.38 8.70
N GLU A 116 21.65 -26.26 8.87
CA GLU A 116 21.08 -25.20 9.69
C GLU A 116 21.33 -25.43 11.19
N VAL A 117 21.26 -26.68 11.68
CA VAL A 117 21.57 -27.01 13.08
C VAL A 117 23.05 -26.80 13.38
N GLY A 118 23.96 -27.14 12.46
CA GLY A 118 25.38 -26.83 12.60
C GLY A 118 25.64 -25.33 12.77
N LEU A 119 24.99 -24.48 11.97
CA LEU A 119 25.10 -23.02 12.10
C LEU A 119 24.49 -22.51 13.42
N VAL A 120 23.38 -23.07 13.90
CA VAL A 120 22.82 -22.71 15.21
C VAL A 120 23.79 -23.07 16.34
N VAL A 121 24.46 -24.22 16.27
CA VAL A 121 25.48 -24.66 17.24
C VAL A 121 26.66 -23.68 17.28
N GLU A 122 27.17 -23.27 16.11
CA GLU A 122 28.26 -22.30 15.98
C GLU A 122 27.87 -20.93 16.52
N SER A 123 26.69 -20.43 16.15
CA SER A 123 26.12 -19.17 16.62
C SER A 123 25.96 -19.13 18.14
N TYR A 124 25.43 -20.21 18.72
CA TYR A 124 25.27 -20.34 20.18
C TYR A 124 26.63 -20.35 20.92
N SER A 125 27.61 -21.10 20.40
CA SER A 125 28.95 -21.12 20.97
C SER A 125 29.56 -19.71 20.98
N LEU A 126 29.45 -18.99 19.85
CA LEU A 126 29.96 -17.63 19.71
C LEU A 126 29.29 -16.65 20.68
N LEU A 127 27.96 -16.70 20.80
CA LEU A 127 27.20 -15.92 21.77
C LEU A 127 27.70 -16.15 23.20
N PHE A 128 27.83 -17.42 23.59
CA PHE A 128 28.19 -17.77 24.96
C PHE A 128 29.62 -17.36 25.30
N ASP A 129 30.56 -17.54 24.38
CA ASP A 129 31.94 -17.09 24.53
C ASP A 129 32.02 -15.56 24.69
N ARG A 130 31.26 -14.81 23.86
CA ARG A 130 31.15 -13.35 23.98
C ARG A 130 30.54 -12.94 25.32
N PHE A 131 29.47 -13.60 25.75
CA PHE A 131 28.82 -13.32 27.03
C PHE A 131 29.76 -13.51 28.22
N LEU A 132 30.48 -14.63 28.27
CA LEU A 132 31.43 -14.91 29.36
C LEU A 132 32.59 -13.91 29.37
N LYS A 133 33.13 -13.60 28.18
CA LYS A 133 34.22 -12.63 28.03
C LYS A 133 33.83 -11.24 28.56
N ASP A 134 32.62 -10.79 28.25
CA ASP A 134 32.18 -9.42 28.52
C ASP A 134 31.40 -9.26 29.82
N LEU A 135 31.10 -10.34 30.55
CA LEU A 135 30.22 -10.31 31.72
C LEU A 135 30.60 -9.27 32.78
N SER A 136 31.89 -9.07 33.03
CA SER A 136 32.38 -8.06 33.99
C SER A 136 32.11 -6.64 33.50
N GLU A 137 32.34 -6.37 32.21
CA GLU A 137 32.06 -5.07 31.58
C GLU A 137 30.55 -4.81 31.51
N ILE A 138 29.73 -5.81 31.16
CA ILE A 138 28.26 -5.72 31.17
C ILE A 138 27.77 -5.31 32.56
N ARG A 139 28.27 -5.97 33.61
CA ARG A 139 27.90 -5.67 35.00
C ARG A 139 28.31 -4.26 35.42
N SER A 140 29.52 -3.83 35.02
CA SER A 140 30.04 -2.50 35.34
C SER A 140 29.32 -1.40 34.59
N CYS A 141 29.07 -1.57 33.28
CA CYS A 141 28.40 -0.59 32.42
C CYS A 141 26.98 -0.36 32.93
N PHE A 142 26.18 -1.42 33.03
CA PHE A 142 24.76 -1.31 33.33
C PHE A 142 24.42 -1.34 34.83
N ASN A 143 25.42 -1.30 35.70
CA ASN A 143 25.26 -1.41 37.15
C ASN A 143 24.39 -2.61 37.55
N ILE A 144 24.79 -3.82 37.14
CA ILE A 144 24.08 -5.07 37.40
C ILE A 144 24.83 -5.86 38.47
N THR A 145 24.20 -6.06 39.63
CA THR A 145 24.77 -6.86 40.73
C THR A 145 24.07 -8.21 40.87
N GLU A 146 22.85 -8.30 40.36
CA GLU A 146 21.93 -9.40 40.52
C GLU A 146 22.35 -10.65 39.73
N SER A 147 21.75 -11.78 40.09
CA SER A 147 21.94 -13.04 39.36
C SER A 147 21.14 -13.05 38.06
N LEU A 148 21.62 -13.81 37.08
CA LEU A 148 20.85 -14.20 35.91
C LEU A 148 19.54 -14.88 36.35
N SER A 149 18.46 -14.58 35.67
CA SER A 149 17.11 -15.09 35.98
C SER A 149 16.46 -15.79 34.81
N ASN A 150 16.69 -15.31 33.58
CA ASN A 150 16.12 -15.90 32.37
C ASN A 150 16.94 -15.48 31.14
N VAL A 151 16.76 -16.21 30.05
CA VAL A 151 17.32 -15.92 28.72
C VAL A 151 16.23 -16.20 27.70
N GLU A 152 16.18 -15.43 26.62
CA GLU A 152 15.20 -15.58 25.55
C GLU A 152 15.91 -15.43 24.19
N PHE A 153 15.77 -16.46 23.35
CA PHE A 153 16.39 -16.54 22.02
C PHE A 153 15.40 -16.18 20.92
N SER A 154 15.89 -16.14 19.67
CA SER A 154 15.06 -15.98 18.47
C SER A 154 14.25 -14.67 18.44
N LEU A 155 14.81 -13.58 18.99
CA LEU A 155 14.17 -12.27 18.93
C LEU A 155 14.49 -11.60 17.58
N GLY A 156 13.62 -11.84 16.60
CA GLY A 156 13.77 -11.33 15.23
C GLY A 156 14.39 -12.34 14.27
N ASP A 157 14.61 -11.89 13.04
CA ASP A 157 15.12 -12.74 11.98
C ASP A 157 16.60 -13.10 12.17
N SER A 158 16.98 -14.30 11.71
CA SER A 158 18.36 -14.75 11.76
C SER A 158 19.17 -14.25 10.57
N HIS A 159 20.40 -13.85 10.85
CA HIS A 159 21.35 -13.30 9.89
C HIS A 159 22.74 -13.88 10.15
N SER A 160 23.65 -13.71 9.18
CA SER A 160 25.09 -13.92 9.39
C SER A 160 25.44 -15.22 10.12
N GLN A 161 24.94 -16.34 9.59
CA GLN A 161 25.09 -17.69 10.14
C GLN A 161 24.28 -17.92 11.42
N LYS A 162 22.95 -17.76 11.33
CA LYS A 162 21.99 -18.03 12.42
C LYS A 162 22.19 -17.18 13.69
N GLN A 163 22.87 -16.05 13.58
CA GLN A 163 22.96 -15.07 14.66
C GLN A 163 21.64 -14.28 14.77
N THR A 164 21.13 -14.12 15.99
CA THR A 164 19.88 -13.42 16.30
C THR A 164 20.09 -12.52 17.53
N VAL A 165 19.16 -11.58 17.75
CA VAL A 165 19.14 -10.83 19.01
C VAL A 165 18.76 -11.79 20.14
N VAL A 166 19.47 -11.69 21.27
CA VAL A 166 19.21 -12.50 22.47
C VAL A 166 18.98 -11.58 23.64
N LYS A 167 17.90 -11.83 24.39
CA LYS A 167 17.59 -11.09 25.61
C LYS A 167 18.04 -11.90 26.82
N ILE A 168 18.81 -11.24 27.68
CA ILE A 168 19.38 -11.80 28.90
C ILE A 168 18.79 -11.04 30.08
N GLU A 169 18.05 -11.72 30.95
CA GLU A 169 17.35 -11.11 32.06
C GLU A 169 18.08 -11.36 33.37
N PHE A 170 18.51 -10.27 34.01
CA PHE A 170 18.92 -10.24 35.41
C PHE A 170 17.72 -9.80 36.25
N LYS A 171 17.71 -10.09 37.56
CA LYS A 171 16.59 -9.65 38.42
C LYS A 171 16.45 -8.13 38.35
N GLY A 172 15.39 -7.65 37.68
CA GLY A 172 15.06 -6.23 37.54
C GLY A 172 15.64 -5.50 36.31
N LYS A 173 16.50 -6.13 35.50
CA LYS A 173 17.10 -5.52 34.29
C LYS A 173 17.23 -6.53 33.16
N SER A 174 16.95 -6.12 31.92
CA SER A 174 17.21 -6.89 30.72
C SER A 174 18.37 -6.30 29.93
N VAL A 175 19.20 -7.15 29.34
CA VAL A 175 20.29 -6.77 28.44
C VAL A 175 20.11 -7.54 27.12
N TYR A 176 20.18 -6.83 26.01
CA TYR A 176 20.04 -7.38 24.67
C TYR A 176 21.41 -7.52 24.03
N TYR A 177 21.77 -8.74 23.65
CA TYR A 177 22.88 -9.04 22.77
C TYR A 177 22.44 -8.79 21.33
N LYS A 178 23.17 -7.95 20.60
CA LYS A 178 22.93 -7.71 19.16
C LYS A 178 24.21 -8.04 18.38
N PRO A 179 24.21 -9.11 17.56
CA PRO A 179 25.41 -9.60 16.85
C PRO A 179 25.74 -8.76 15.58
N LYS A 180 25.85 -7.44 15.75
CA LYS A 180 26.07 -6.49 14.66
C LYS A 180 26.86 -5.27 15.14
N SER A 181 27.61 -4.64 14.22
CA SER A 181 28.29 -3.37 14.52
C SER A 181 27.27 -2.27 14.80
N TYR A 182 27.57 -1.43 15.79
CA TYR A 182 26.78 -0.30 16.27
C TYR A 182 27.59 1.00 16.20
N ASP A 183 28.47 1.16 15.21
CA ASP A 183 29.32 2.36 15.06
C ASP A 183 28.51 3.67 14.99
N SER A 184 27.30 3.60 14.44
CA SER A 184 26.35 4.71 14.34
C SER A 184 25.87 5.24 15.70
N TYR A 185 25.95 4.44 16.77
CA TYR A 185 25.47 4.81 18.10
C TYR A 185 26.19 6.06 18.64
N ASN A 186 27.53 6.09 18.55
CA ASN A 186 28.33 7.21 19.06
C ASN A 186 28.07 8.50 18.26
N ILE A 187 27.91 8.38 16.94
CA ILE A 187 27.58 9.52 16.06
C ILE A 187 26.23 10.11 16.47
N LEU A 188 25.21 9.26 16.64
CA LEU A 188 23.88 9.71 17.06
C LEU A 188 23.90 10.34 18.46
N LEU A 189 24.67 9.79 19.41
CA LEU A 189 24.83 10.39 20.73
C LEU A 189 25.42 11.82 20.66
N GLU A 190 26.44 12.05 19.84
CA GLU A 190 27.03 13.38 19.68
C GLU A 190 26.04 14.37 19.05
N LEU A 191 25.28 13.94 18.04
CA LEU A 191 24.25 14.75 17.40
C LEU A 191 23.07 15.06 18.34
N ILE A 192 22.64 14.09 19.15
CA ILE A 192 21.61 14.27 20.18
C ILE A 192 22.11 15.23 21.27
N SER A 193 23.38 15.11 21.68
CA SER A 193 24.01 16.02 22.64
C SER A 193 24.10 17.45 22.10
N LEU A 194 24.37 17.60 20.81
CA LEU A 194 24.35 18.90 20.13
C LEU A 194 22.96 19.57 20.20
N LEU A 195 21.86 18.81 20.03
CA LEU A 195 20.51 19.32 20.24
C LEU A 195 20.24 19.70 21.70
N LYS A 196 20.54 18.77 22.63
CA LYS A 196 20.25 18.96 24.07
C LYS A 196 21.00 20.15 24.66
N SER A 197 22.27 20.37 24.26
CA SER A 197 23.06 21.54 24.68
C SER A 197 22.53 22.88 24.16
N ASN A 198 21.61 22.86 23.19
CA ASN A 198 20.93 24.03 22.66
C ASN A 198 19.45 24.09 23.07
N ASN A 199 19.06 23.34 24.12
CA ASN A 199 17.70 23.29 24.66
C ASN A 199 16.62 22.75 23.70
N ILE A 200 17.01 22.00 22.66
CA ILE A 200 16.05 21.31 21.79
C ILE A 200 15.78 19.92 22.40
N PRO A 201 14.55 19.62 22.85
CA PRO A 201 14.19 18.28 23.32
C PRO A 201 14.45 17.26 22.21
N SER A 202 15.06 16.13 22.55
CA SER A 202 15.38 15.09 21.57
C SER A 202 15.03 13.71 22.12
N PHE A 203 14.96 12.73 21.21
CA PHE A 203 14.87 11.33 21.56
C PHE A 203 16.17 10.86 22.24
N SER A 204 16.13 9.67 22.81
CA SER A 204 17.23 9.05 23.54
C SER A 204 17.61 7.71 22.91
N LEU A 205 18.84 7.27 23.19
CA LEU A 205 19.29 5.93 22.85
C LEU A 205 19.44 5.14 24.16
N PRO A 206 19.12 3.83 24.17
CA PRO A 206 19.39 3.00 25.34
C PRO A 206 20.90 2.89 25.58
N GLU A 207 21.29 2.83 26.85
CA GLU A 207 22.70 2.65 27.22
C GLU A 207 23.25 1.38 26.56
N SER A 208 24.37 1.50 25.86
CA SER A 208 24.93 0.42 25.05
C SER A 208 26.44 0.29 25.23
N LEU A 209 26.92 -0.94 25.42
CA LEU A 209 28.33 -1.33 25.41
C LEU A 209 28.68 -1.81 24.01
N ILE A 210 29.38 -0.97 23.25
CA ILE A 210 29.72 -1.22 21.85
C ILE A 210 31.03 -2.01 21.76
N LYS A 211 31.01 -3.12 21.03
CA LYS A 211 32.20 -3.91 20.65
C LYS A 211 32.43 -3.78 19.15
N ALA A 212 33.42 -4.51 18.61
CA ALA A 212 33.83 -4.36 17.21
C ALA A 212 32.75 -4.80 16.21
N ASP A 213 32.07 -5.91 16.47
CA ASP A 213 31.12 -6.54 15.54
C ASP A 213 29.82 -7.01 16.23
N TYR A 214 29.59 -6.58 17.48
CA TYR A 214 28.37 -6.81 18.26
C TYR A 214 28.21 -5.73 19.33
N CYS A 215 27.04 -5.66 19.98
CA CYS A 215 26.83 -4.80 21.13
C CYS A 215 25.97 -5.46 22.20
N TRP A 216 26.11 -4.96 23.43
CA TRP A 216 25.18 -5.22 24.52
C TRP A 216 24.39 -3.94 24.79
N GLN A 217 23.07 -4.01 24.82
CA GLN A 217 22.20 -2.85 25.00
C GLN A 217 21.28 -3.07 26.20
N LEU A 218 21.18 -2.08 27.09
CA LEU A 218 20.26 -2.11 28.22
C LEU A 218 18.82 -2.01 27.72
N GLY A 219 17.94 -2.87 28.22
CA GLY A 219 16.52 -2.83 27.90
C GLY A 219 15.83 -1.59 28.44
N VAL A 220 14.89 -1.06 27.65
CA VAL A 220 14.03 0.05 28.05
C VAL A 220 12.74 -0.51 28.62
N ALA A 221 12.49 -0.29 29.91
CA ALA A 221 11.22 -0.64 30.54
C ALA A 221 10.10 0.26 30.00
N TYR A 222 8.91 -0.29 29.76
CA TYR A 222 7.74 0.51 29.40
C TYR A 222 7.13 1.15 30.65
N THR A 223 6.93 2.47 30.64
CA THR A 223 6.25 3.19 31.73
C THR A 223 5.26 4.20 31.15
N SER A 224 4.06 4.26 31.75
CA SER A 224 3.01 5.19 31.31
C SER A 224 3.44 6.65 31.44
N SER A 225 2.94 7.47 30.51
CA SER A 225 3.23 8.90 30.46
C SER A 225 2.19 9.70 31.24
N ASN A 226 2.57 10.90 31.69
CA ASN A 226 1.62 11.91 32.17
C ASN A 226 1.21 12.89 31.07
N LYS A 227 0.21 13.74 31.34
CA LYS A 227 -0.38 14.65 30.34
C LYS A 227 0.64 15.65 29.76
N ASP A 228 1.53 16.17 30.60
CA ASP A 228 2.52 17.18 30.18
C ASP A 228 3.69 16.57 29.39
N GLU A 229 3.89 15.26 29.52
CA GLU A 229 4.88 14.48 28.79
C GLU A 229 4.44 14.12 27.37
N VAL A 230 3.15 13.87 27.14
CA VAL A 230 2.66 13.42 25.83
C VAL A 230 3.03 14.39 24.71
N ALA A 231 2.79 15.69 24.89
CA ALA A 231 3.14 16.70 23.89
C ALA A 231 4.66 16.72 23.60
N LYS A 232 5.50 16.53 24.63
CA LYS A 232 6.96 16.46 24.48
C LYS A 232 7.39 15.20 23.74
N ILE A 233 6.72 14.06 23.96
CA ILE A 233 7.00 12.82 23.23
C ILE A 233 6.70 13.00 21.74
N TYR A 234 5.58 13.61 21.38
CA TYR A 234 5.27 13.86 19.97
C TYR A 234 6.17 14.92 19.33
N PHE A 235 6.61 15.92 20.09
CA PHE A 235 7.68 16.80 19.65
C PHE A 235 8.98 16.01 19.34
N LYS A 236 9.36 15.06 20.21
CA LYS A 236 10.54 14.18 19.98
C LYS A 236 10.35 13.28 18.76
N TYR A 237 9.13 12.83 18.44
CA TYR A 237 8.84 12.15 17.17
C TYR A 237 9.13 13.04 15.96
N GLY A 238 8.79 14.33 16.04
CA GLY A 238 9.16 15.32 15.04
C GLY A 238 10.68 15.44 14.85
N VAL A 239 11.41 15.48 15.96
CA VAL A 239 12.89 15.53 15.96
C VAL A 239 13.47 14.26 15.34
N LEU A 240 12.94 13.08 15.69
CA LEU A 240 13.32 11.81 15.07
C LEU A 240 13.04 11.79 13.56
N ALA A 241 11.90 12.33 13.14
CA ALA A 241 11.58 12.50 11.72
C ALA A 241 12.59 13.38 10.99
N ALA A 242 12.99 14.52 11.56
CA ALA A 242 14.03 15.37 10.97
C ALA A 242 15.39 14.66 10.89
N PHE A 243 15.79 13.96 11.95
CA PHE A 243 17.01 13.14 11.97
C PHE A 243 17.00 12.08 10.88
N SER A 244 15.88 11.36 10.76
CA SER A 244 15.75 10.29 9.79
C SER A 244 15.83 10.78 8.34
N GLU A 245 15.34 11.99 8.06
CA GLU A 245 15.44 12.58 6.72
C GLU A 245 16.85 13.09 6.41
N ILE A 246 17.49 13.77 7.38
CA ILE A 246 18.83 14.38 7.21
C ILE A 246 19.92 13.31 7.16
N PHE A 247 19.81 12.28 7.99
CA PHE A 247 20.80 11.21 8.12
C PHE A 247 20.37 9.91 7.45
N SER A 248 19.29 9.92 6.66
CA SER A 248 18.75 8.75 5.96
C SER A 248 18.60 7.52 6.87
N ILE A 249 18.03 7.71 8.06
CA ILE A 249 17.66 6.61 8.96
C ILE A 249 16.37 6.00 8.42
N THR A 250 16.37 4.69 8.24
CA THR A 250 15.25 3.88 7.74
C THR A 250 14.86 2.81 8.76
N ASP A 251 13.89 1.97 8.44
CA ASP A 251 13.47 0.85 9.31
C ASP A 251 12.93 1.31 10.67
N LEU A 252 12.28 2.48 10.72
CA LEU A 252 11.69 3.07 11.93
C LEU A 252 10.29 2.52 12.22
N HIS A 253 10.15 1.20 12.15
CA HIS A 253 8.91 0.48 12.44
C HIS A 253 8.61 0.41 13.95
N MET A 254 7.40 -0.03 14.30
CA MET A 254 6.89 -0.05 15.68
C MET A 254 7.79 -0.81 16.67
N GLU A 255 8.50 -1.83 16.23
CA GLU A 255 9.41 -2.63 17.03
C GLU A 255 10.71 -1.89 17.40
N ASN A 256 11.10 -0.89 16.62
CA ASN A 256 12.38 -0.18 16.76
C ASN A 256 12.29 1.11 17.58
N VAL A 257 11.09 1.43 18.09
CA VAL A 257 10.82 2.63 18.88
C VAL A 257 10.11 2.26 20.18
N ILE A 258 10.53 2.84 21.30
CA ILE A 258 9.88 2.64 22.61
C ILE A 258 9.57 4.00 23.24
N VAL A 259 8.35 4.16 23.72
CA VAL A 259 7.94 5.29 24.57
C VAL A 259 7.99 4.84 26.02
N SER A 260 8.71 5.58 26.85
CA SER A 260 8.76 5.31 28.29
C SER A 260 8.99 6.58 29.09
N GLY A 261 8.13 6.85 30.07
CA GLY A 261 8.37 7.83 31.14
C GLY A 261 8.64 9.24 30.62
N GLY A 262 7.89 9.69 29.61
CA GLY A 262 8.08 11.01 29.00
C GLY A 262 9.19 11.09 27.95
N ASP A 263 9.84 9.97 27.63
CA ASP A 263 10.90 9.90 26.62
C ASP A 263 10.57 8.95 25.46
N LEU A 264 11.31 9.15 24.37
CA LEU A 264 11.24 8.39 23.13
C LEU A 264 12.61 7.75 22.90
N TYR A 265 12.64 6.43 22.78
CA TYR A 265 13.86 5.65 22.58
C TYR A 265 13.90 5.06 21.19
N LEU A 266 14.99 5.32 20.46
CA LEU A 266 15.34 4.58 19.25
C LEU A 266 16.25 3.42 19.66
N ILE A 267 15.75 2.19 19.57
CA ILE A 267 16.48 1.02 20.10
C ILE A 267 17.37 0.35 19.06
N ASP A 268 17.06 0.50 17.77
CA ASP A 268 17.91 0.04 16.67
C ASP A 268 18.44 1.22 15.86
N VAL A 269 19.75 1.21 15.62
CA VAL A 269 20.48 2.30 14.94
C VAL A 269 21.32 1.78 13.78
N GLU A 270 21.17 0.51 13.40
CA GLU A 270 22.00 -0.13 12.38
C GLU A 270 21.78 0.44 10.96
N THR A 271 20.60 0.99 10.70
CA THR A 271 20.20 1.62 9.42
C THR A 271 20.49 3.11 9.38
N PHE A 272 21.31 3.62 10.31
CA PHE A 272 21.81 4.98 10.24
C PHE A 272 22.54 5.20 8.92
N PHE A 273 22.26 6.29 8.21
CA PHE A 273 22.86 6.55 6.91
C PHE A 273 22.75 5.37 5.95
N GLN A 274 21.53 4.85 5.79
CA GLN A 274 21.27 4.00 4.64
C GLN A 274 21.36 4.87 3.39
N ARG A 275 22.41 4.66 2.58
CA ARG A 275 22.46 5.25 1.23
C ARG A 275 21.17 4.87 0.54
N LYS A 276 20.37 5.89 0.22
CA LYS A 276 19.18 5.71 -0.61
C LYS A 276 19.71 5.27 -1.96
N LEU A 277 19.66 3.96 -2.18
CA LEU A 277 19.83 3.40 -3.51
C LEU A 277 18.83 4.17 -4.36
N ASN A 278 19.29 4.74 -5.47
CA ASN A 278 18.36 5.21 -6.48
C ASN A 278 17.55 3.97 -6.84
N VAL A 279 16.37 3.82 -6.22
CA VAL A 279 15.39 2.78 -6.53
C VAL A 279 15.34 2.76 -8.05
N GLN A 280 15.85 1.69 -8.67
CA GLN A 280 16.24 1.76 -10.07
C GLN A 280 15.07 2.22 -10.90
N ASN A 281 15.22 3.44 -11.37
CA ASN A 281 14.70 3.92 -12.62
C ASN A 281 15.89 4.36 -13.48
N GLN A 282 16.98 3.58 -13.52
CA GLN A 282 18.06 3.82 -14.51
C GLN A 282 17.54 3.71 -15.96
N ASN A 283 16.29 3.28 -16.17
CA ASN A 283 15.61 3.26 -17.47
C ASN A 283 14.44 4.25 -17.58
N PHE A 284 14.14 5.04 -16.55
CA PHE A 284 13.00 5.98 -16.56
C PHE A 284 13.44 7.34 -16.03
N GLU A 285 13.41 8.33 -16.92
CA GLU A 285 13.67 9.72 -16.63
C GLU A 285 12.34 10.50 -16.68
N GLY A 286 12.32 11.66 -16.04
CA GLY A 286 11.20 12.59 -16.12
C GLY A 286 10.57 12.95 -14.79
N ILE A 287 9.68 13.94 -14.83
CA ILE A 287 9.14 14.62 -13.65
C ILE A 287 8.41 13.69 -12.69
N THR A 288 7.79 12.61 -13.20
CA THR A 288 7.08 11.62 -12.38
C THR A 288 8.07 10.83 -11.51
N VAL A 289 9.20 10.41 -12.09
CA VAL A 289 10.26 9.70 -11.35
C VAL A 289 10.93 10.63 -10.35
N ASP A 290 11.21 11.87 -10.74
CA ASP A 290 11.78 12.88 -9.84
C ASP A 290 10.84 13.17 -8.66
N THR A 291 9.54 13.22 -8.91
CA THR A 291 8.52 13.42 -7.86
C THR A 291 8.49 12.22 -6.90
N TYR A 292 8.52 10.99 -7.42
CA TYR A 292 8.68 9.79 -6.57
C TYR A 292 9.93 9.91 -5.71
N GLN A 293 11.09 10.21 -6.29
CA GLN A 293 12.34 10.34 -5.55
C GLN A 293 12.27 11.45 -4.49
N ARG A 294 11.63 12.58 -4.80
CA ARG A 294 11.45 13.70 -3.86
C ARG A 294 10.59 13.26 -2.67
N ILE A 295 9.49 12.53 -2.89
CA ILE A 295 8.65 11.96 -1.84
C ILE A 295 9.42 10.92 -1.01
N TYR A 296 10.10 9.96 -1.67
CA TYR A 296 10.92 8.94 -1.01
C TYR A 296 12.12 9.52 -0.26
N LYS A 297 12.56 10.75 -0.56
CA LYS A 297 13.62 11.45 0.17
C LYS A 297 13.17 12.00 1.53
N THR A 298 11.86 12.17 1.74
CA THR A 298 11.29 12.68 3.01
C THR A 298 11.35 11.65 4.15
N SER A 299 11.01 12.08 5.37
CA SER A 299 10.81 11.19 6.53
C SER A 299 9.59 10.28 6.43
N LEU A 300 8.82 10.30 5.35
CA LEU A 300 7.64 9.44 5.18
C LEU A 300 8.00 8.00 4.78
N SER A 301 9.16 7.80 4.15
CA SER A 301 9.56 6.53 3.53
C SER A 301 10.41 5.64 4.43
N ASN A 302 10.65 6.05 5.67
CA ASN A 302 11.53 5.37 6.62
C ASN A 302 10.80 4.40 7.56
N GLY A 303 9.47 4.27 7.46
CA GLY A 303 8.66 3.43 8.36
C GLY A 303 8.10 4.13 9.60
N LEU A 304 8.41 5.40 9.85
CA LEU A 304 7.98 6.13 11.05
C LEU A 304 6.50 6.53 11.04
N PHE A 305 5.96 6.86 9.87
CA PHE A 305 4.59 7.38 9.70
C PHE A 305 3.65 6.40 9.00
N PRO A 306 2.32 6.47 9.25
CA PRO A 306 1.33 5.56 8.69
C PRO A 306 0.95 5.91 7.24
N VAL A 307 1.92 5.87 6.35
CA VAL A 307 1.78 6.25 4.93
C VAL A 307 2.27 5.15 4.01
N GLN A 308 1.60 4.99 2.88
CA GLN A 308 1.99 4.10 1.79
C GLN A 308 2.26 4.92 0.52
N PHE A 309 3.07 4.38 -0.38
CA PHE A 309 3.37 5.01 -1.69
C PHE A 309 2.61 4.34 -2.84
N GLU A 310 1.98 3.21 -2.54
CA GLU A 310 1.11 2.46 -3.44
C GLU A 310 -0.04 1.90 -2.62
N LYS A 311 -1.22 1.80 -3.21
CA LYS A 311 -2.41 1.33 -2.51
C LYS A 311 -2.31 -0.18 -2.30
N ASN A 312 -2.11 -0.62 -1.06
CA ASN A 312 -2.13 -2.03 -0.70
C ASN A 312 -2.87 -2.27 0.62
N SER A 313 -3.10 -3.53 0.94
CA SER A 313 -3.79 -3.96 2.18
C SER A 313 -2.82 -4.28 3.31
N ALA A 314 -1.56 -3.81 3.22
CA ALA A 314 -0.57 -4.05 4.25
C ALA A 314 -1.01 -3.42 5.57
N PRO A 315 -0.66 -4.06 6.69
CA PRO A 315 -0.91 -3.51 8.00
C PRO A 315 -0.09 -2.25 8.28
N ASN A 316 -0.67 -1.33 9.05
CA ASN A 316 0.08 -0.22 9.62
C ASN A 316 1.05 -0.76 10.70
N VAL A 317 2.34 -0.70 10.41
CA VAL A 317 3.45 -1.06 11.31
C VAL A 317 4.33 0.15 11.64
N SER A 318 3.78 1.36 11.52
CA SER A 318 4.56 2.58 11.64
C SER A 318 5.05 2.85 13.06
N GLY A 319 6.26 3.40 13.17
CA GLY A 319 6.92 3.71 14.44
C GLY A 319 6.16 4.66 15.38
N ILE A 320 5.14 5.37 14.89
CA ILE A 320 4.37 6.33 15.70
C ILE A 320 2.98 5.83 16.16
N SER A 321 2.47 4.72 15.60
CA SER A 321 1.04 4.37 15.72
C SER A 321 0.68 3.30 16.75
N GLY A 322 1.64 2.51 17.24
CA GLY A 322 1.49 1.56 18.36
C GLY A 322 0.41 0.48 18.32
N LYS A 323 -0.45 0.44 17.30
CA LYS A 323 -1.62 -0.45 17.27
C LYS A 323 -1.30 -1.81 16.67
N GLY A 324 -1.48 -2.85 17.48
CA GLY A 324 -1.64 -4.23 17.05
C GLY A 324 -3.04 -4.47 16.47
N GLY A 325 -3.41 -5.75 16.35
CA GLY A 325 -4.75 -6.13 15.94
C GLY A 325 -4.82 -7.45 15.18
N LYS A 326 -6.05 -7.84 14.83
CA LYS A 326 -6.31 -9.07 14.09
C LYS A 326 -5.83 -8.94 12.64
N ARG A 327 -4.93 -9.81 12.23
CA ARG A 327 -4.42 -9.96 10.86
C ARG A 327 -5.07 -11.17 10.20
N LYS A 328 -5.59 -10.99 8.99
CA LYS A 328 -6.29 -12.07 8.27
C LYS A 328 -5.29 -13.03 7.61
N LYS A 329 -5.54 -14.35 7.76
CA LYS A 329 -4.91 -15.46 7.01
C LYS A 329 -3.36 -15.40 6.89
N GLY A 330 -2.67 -15.00 7.95
CA GLY A 330 -1.22 -14.74 7.90
C GLY A 330 -0.32 -15.84 8.47
N LYS A 331 -0.85 -16.76 9.28
CA LYS A 331 -0.06 -17.83 9.94
C LYS A 331 -0.56 -19.22 9.52
N TYR A 332 0.34 -20.19 9.37
CA TYR A 332 -0.06 -21.58 9.18
C TYR A 332 -0.31 -22.25 10.52
N GLU A 333 -1.48 -22.86 10.67
CA GLU A 333 -1.82 -23.72 11.80
C GLU A 333 -2.07 -25.16 11.35
N LEU A 334 -1.70 -26.10 12.21
CA LEU A 334 -1.99 -27.50 12.02
C LEU A 334 -3.40 -27.82 12.53
N ILE A 335 -4.28 -28.24 11.62
CA ILE A 335 -5.60 -28.80 11.94
C ILE A 335 -5.56 -30.33 11.91
N ASN A 336 -6.55 -30.96 12.56
CA ASN A 336 -6.60 -32.42 12.78
C ASN A 336 -5.31 -32.94 13.45
N LYS A 337 -4.85 -32.23 14.49
CA LYS A 337 -3.67 -32.65 15.28
C LYS A 337 -3.86 -34.10 15.77
N ASN A 338 -2.76 -34.86 15.83
CA ASN A 338 -2.75 -36.26 16.24
C ASN A 338 -3.60 -37.20 15.35
N ARG A 339 -3.71 -36.88 14.06
CA ARG A 339 -4.42 -37.72 13.06
C ARG A 339 -3.66 -37.81 11.75
N GLY A 340 -3.87 -38.90 11.03
CA GLY A 340 -3.31 -39.18 9.72
C GLY A 340 -3.82 -38.30 8.57
N ASP A 341 -4.87 -37.51 8.80
CA ASP A 341 -5.47 -36.55 7.88
C ASP A 341 -5.17 -35.08 8.28
N MET A 342 -4.03 -34.86 8.97
CA MET A 342 -3.58 -33.53 9.39
C MET A 342 -3.23 -32.62 8.21
N LYS A 343 -3.48 -31.31 8.37
CA LYS A 343 -3.29 -30.32 7.31
C LYS A 343 -2.80 -29.00 7.88
N LEU A 344 -1.98 -28.29 7.11
CA LEU A 344 -1.61 -26.91 7.39
C LEU A 344 -2.59 -25.96 6.69
N VAL A 345 -3.25 -25.11 7.46
CA VAL A 345 -4.21 -24.13 6.95
C VAL A 345 -3.80 -22.73 7.39
N LYS A 346 -3.97 -21.74 6.52
CA LYS A 346 -3.75 -20.34 6.89
C LYS A 346 -4.89 -19.85 7.78
N THR A 347 -4.56 -19.38 8.97
CA THR A 347 -5.50 -18.82 9.94
C THR A 347 -5.21 -17.35 10.21
N ASP A 348 -6.23 -16.66 10.71
CA ASP A 348 -6.07 -15.31 11.22
C ASP A 348 -5.21 -15.35 12.49
N TYR A 349 -4.37 -14.35 12.70
CA TYR A 349 -3.58 -14.22 13.92
C TYR A 349 -3.74 -12.83 14.53
N PHE A 350 -3.41 -12.68 15.81
CA PHE A 350 -3.45 -11.41 16.50
C PHE A 350 -2.02 -10.90 16.69
N GLN A 351 -1.77 -9.66 16.27
CA GLN A 351 -0.53 -8.94 16.57
C GLN A 351 -0.76 -8.11 17.83
N GLU A 352 0.15 -8.19 18.80
CA GLU A 352 0.09 -7.39 20.02
C GLU A 352 0.34 -5.91 19.74
N ASP A 353 -0.13 -5.05 20.65
CA ASP A 353 0.17 -3.62 20.61
C ASP A 353 1.67 -3.37 20.88
N GLY A 354 2.20 -2.32 20.25
CA GLY A 354 3.60 -1.93 20.39
C GLY A 354 3.81 -0.97 21.57
N TYR A 355 5.05 -0.90 22.05
CA TYR A 355 5.47 0.04 23.10
C TYR A 355 5.85 1.42 22.56
N ASN A 356 5.62 1.67 21.27
CA ASN A 356 5.97 2.88 20.53
C ASN A 356 4.87 3.95 20.55
N ILE A 357 4.03 3.97 21.59
CA ILE A 357 2.96 4.98 21.71
C ILE A 357 2.75 5.35 23.19
N PRO A 358 2.60 6.64 23.51
CA PRO A 358 2.33 7.05 24.89
C PRO A 358 0.98 6.53 25.38
N THR A 359 0.94 6.14 26.65
CA THR A 359 -0.32 5.87 27.36
C THR A 359 -0.53 6.87 28.49
N LEU A 360 -1.77 7.33 28.64
CA LEU A 360 -2.23 8.16 29.75
C LEU A 360 -3.32 7.39 30.50
N ASN A 361 -3.08 7.07 31.78
CA ASN A 361 -4.00 6.28 32.61
C ASN A 361 -4.41 4.94 31.95
N GLY A 362 -3.46 4.25 31.32
CA GLY A 362 -3.69 2.98 30.62
C GLY A 362 -4.41 3.09 29.27
N LYS A 363 -4.69 4.30 28.78
CA LYS A 363 -5.26 4.53 27.44
C LYS A 363 -4.19 5.06 26.49
N VAL A 364 -4.11 4.45 25.32
CA VAL A 364 -3.27 4.92 24.21
C VAL A 364 -3.69 6.34 23.82
N VAL A 365 -2.71 7.21 23.62
CA VAL A 365 -2.93 8.54 23.04
C VAL A 365 -2.51 8.49 21.59
N GLU A 366 -3.33 9.00 20.67
CA GLU A 366 -3.07 8.90 19.24
C GLU A 366 -2.14 10.03 18.76
N PRO A 367 -1.20 9.75 17.85
CA PRO A 367 -0.35 10.78 17.27
C PRO A 367 -1.12 11.87 16.50
N LEU A 368 -2.31 11.51 16.00
CA LEU A 368 -3.16 12.38 15.21
C LEU A 368 -3.65 13.61 16.00
N ASP A 369 -3.78 13.49 17.31
CA ASP A 369 -4.19 14.61 18.19
C ASP A 369 -3.04 15.59 18.46
N TYR A 370 -1.81 15.23 18.08
CA TYR A 370 -0.58 15.98 18.36
C TYR A 370 0.24 16.26 17.09
N ALA A 371 -0.43 16.35 15.94
CA ALA A 371 0.22 16.59 14.65
C ALA A 371 1.05 17.89 14.64
N ASN A 372 0.58 18.93 15.34
CA ASN A 372 1.27 20.22 15.43
C ASN A 372 2.59 20.10 16.18
N GLU A 373 2.63 19.32 17.26
CA GLU A 373 3.83 19.06 18.07
C GLU A 373 4.87 18.29 17.25
N VAL A 374 4.45 17.28 16.48
CA VAL A 374 5.34 16.55 15.57
C VAL A 374 5.92 17.49 14.50
N ILE A 375 5.08 18.31 13.85
CA ILE A 375 5.54 19.25 12.82
C ILE A 375 6.47 20.32 13.43
N ALA A 376 6.19 20.79 14.65
CA ALA A 376 7.03 21.75 15.36
C ALA A 376 8.41 21.14 15.68
N GLY A 377 8.46 19.93 16.22
CA GLY A 377 9.71 19.22 16.50
C GLY A 377 10.54 18.95 15.25
N PHE A 378 9.88 18.57 14.15
CA PHE A 378 10.54 18.40 12.85
C PHE A 378 11.18 19.71 12.38
N ARG A 379 10.39 20.79 12.35
CA ARG A 379 10.83 22.10 11.87
C ARG A 379 11.98 22.64 12.70
N GLU A 380 11.85 22.62 14.02
CA GLU A 380 12.86 23.16 14.94
C GLU A 380 14.20 22.41 14.81
N CYS A 381 14.15 21.08 14.80
CA CYS A 381 15.34 20.26 14.60
C CYS A 381 15.98 20.50 13.22
N TYR A 382 15.18 20.51 12.15
CA TYR A 382 15.67 20.68 10.79
C TYR A 382 16.34 22.05 10.62
N THR A 383 15.67 23.13 11.03
CA THR A 383 16.22 24.50 10.97
C THR A 383 17.52 24.61 11.77
N PHE A 384 17.56 24.02 12.97
CA PHE A 384 18.76 24.05 13.80
C PHE A 384 19.94 23.32 13.14
N LEU A 385 19.76 22.06 12.72
CA LEU A 385 20.83 21.29 12.08
C LEU A 385 21.27 21.93 10.75
N MET A 386 20.33 22.51 10.00
CA MET A 386 20.62 23.29 8.81
C MET A 386 21.51 24.52 9.10
N SER A 387 21.40 25.13 10.27
CA SER A 387 22.30 26.22 10.70
C SER A 387 23.66 25.72 11.21
N GLN A 388 23.73 24.46 11.68
CA GLN A 388 24.93 23.85 12.25
C GLN A 388 25.67 22.92 11.28
N ARG A 389 25.42 23.00 9.96
CA ARG A 389 26.00 22.11 8.93
C ARG A 389 27.50 21.86 9.10
N ALA A 390 28.28 22.91 9.39
CA ALA A 390 29.73 22.77 9.57
C ALA A 390 30.11 21.90 10.79
N LYS A 391 29.39 22.03 11.90
CA LYS A 391 29.60 21.18 13.09
C LYS A 391 29.16 19.75 12.85
N VAL A 392 28.00 19.57 12.21
CA VAL A 392 27.49 18.24 11.82
C VAL A 392 28.49 17.54 10.90
N LYS A 393 29.00 18.25 9.89
CA LYS A 393 30.04 17.74 8.99
C LYS A 393 31.28 17.28 9.77
N LYS A 394 31.77 18.09 10.72
CA LYS A 394 32.92 17.73 11.56
C LYS A 394 32.67 16.46 12.37
N ILE A 395 31.52 16.35 13.04
CA ILE A 395 31.15 15.14 13.81
C ILE A 395 31.23 13.90 12.92
N LEU A 396 30.78 13.99 11.67
CA LEU A 396 30.80 12.86 10.74
C LEU A 396 32.20 12.51 10.20
N GLU A 397 33.06 13.52 10.02
CA GLU A 397 34.44 13.32 9.58
C GLU A 397 35.29 12.56 10.62
N ASP A 398 34.92 12.62 11.90
CA ASP A 398 35.58 11.89 12.99
C ASP A 398 35.31 10.36 12.93
N PHE A 399 34.43 9.89 12.02
CA PHE A 399 34.09 8.46 11.82
C PHE A 399 34.31 7.98 10.38
N PRO A 400 35.55 8.00 9.84
CA PRO A 400 35.84 7.77 8.42
C PRO A 400 35.65 6.32 7.93
N LYS A 401 35.36 5.37 8.85
CA LYS A 401 35.16 3.95 8.54
C LYS A 401 33.72 3.48 8.81
N LEU A 402 32.77 4.40 8.85
CA LEU A 402 31.37 4.09 9.13
C LEU A 402 30.85 3.03 8.14
N LYS A 403 30.40 1.90 8.69
CA LYS A 403 29.67 0.85 7.96
C LYS A 403 28.28 0.73 8.54
N THR A 404 27.27 0.75 7.69
CA THR A 404 25.87 0.75 8.12
C THR A 404 25.09 -0.30 7.34
N ARG A 405 24.00 -0.81 7.93
CA ARG A 405 23.16 -1.82 7.30
C ARG A 405 22.58 -1.26 6.01
N ALA A 406 22.68 -2.04 4.93
CA ALA A 406 22.10 -1.72 3.63
C ALA A 406 20.96 -2.70 3.33
N ILE A 407 19.75 -2.17 3.16
CA ILE A 407 18.55 -2.95 2.82
C ILE A 407 18.29 -2.79 1.32
N PHE A 408 18.59 -3.83 0.54
CA PHE A 408 18.33 -3.88 -0.90
C PHE A 408 16.94 -4.43 -1.23
N ARG A 409 16.35 -5.20 -0.31
CA ARG A 409 15.04 -5.82 -0.43
C ARG A 409 14.41 -5.96 0.95
N ASN A 410 13.09 -5.85 1.02
CA ASN A 410 12.34 -6.02 2.27
C ASN A 410 12.53 -7.42 2.85
N THR A 411 12.80 -7.49 4.16
CA THR A 411 12.96 -8.75 4.89
C THR A 411 11.77 -9.69 4.75
N SER A 412 10.55 -9.16 4.65
CA SER A 412 9.33 -9.95 4.45
C SER A 412 9.34 -10.77 3.15
N ASP A 413 10.02 -10.30 2.10
CA ASP A 413 10.09 -11.02 0.83
C ASP A 413 11.01 -12.23 0.95
N TYR A 414 12.14 -12.08 1.63
CA TYR A 414 13.01 -13.21 1.99
C TYR A 414 12.29 -14.22 2.88
N GLY A 415 11.52 -13.76 3.86
CA GLY A 415 10.69 -14.64 4.71
C GLY A 415 9.73 -15.51 3.90
N LYS A 416 9.10 -14.96 2.84
CA LYS A 416 8.25 -15.74 1.92
C LYS A 416 9.05 -16.82 1.18
N PHE A 417 10.26 -16.51 0.71
CA PHE A 417 11.15 -17.47 0.07
C PHE A 417 11.59 -18.59 1.02
N LEU A 418 12.02 -18.24 2.25
CA LEU A 418 12.36 -19.23 3.27
C LEU A 418 11.17 -20.12 3.61
N GLN A 419 9.99 -19.53 3.82
CA GLN A 419 8.76 -20.29 4.05
C GLN A 419 8.40 -21.20 2.87
N ALA A 420 8.60 -20.75 1.62
CA ALA A 420 8.37 -21.58 0.44
C ALA A 420 9.39 -22.74 0.37
N SER A 421 10.65 -22.47 0.74
CA SER A 421 11.76 -23.42 0.66
C SER A 421 11.60 -24.65 1.56
N THR A 422 10.73 -24.60 2.58
CA THR A 422 10.37 -25.73 3.44
C THR A 422 9.36 -26.69 2.79
N ASN A 423 8.86 -26.40 1.59
CA ASN A 423 7.98 -27.32 0.88
C ASN A 423 8.78 -28.57 0.44
N PRO A 424 8.24 -29.80 0.59
CA PRO A 424 8.90 -31.04 0.18
C PRO A 424 9.38 -31.04 -1.27
N LYS A 425 8.72 -30.29 -2.17
CA LYS A 425 9.16 -30.10 -3.55
C LYS A 425 10.58 -29.53 -3.64
N TYR A 426 10.89 -28.53 -2.82
CA TYR A 426 12.18 -27.83 -2.81
C TYR A 426 13.19 -28.51 -1.88
N LEU A 427 12.73 -29.19 -0.83
CA LEU A 427 13.55 -30.05 0.03
C LEU A 427 13.82 -31.45 -0.56
N PHE A 428 13.45 -31.70 -1.81
CA PHE A 428 13.78 -32.93 -2.52
C PHE A 428 15.25 -32.96 -2.99
N SER A 429 15.78 -31.82 -3.43
CA SER A 429 17.19 -31.70 -3.87
C SER A 429 17.68 -30.27 -3.82
N GLU A 430 19.00 -30.11 -3.66
CA GLU A 430 19.68 -28.80 -3.62
C GLU A 430 19.35 -27.94 -4.84
N LYS A 431 19.44 -28.54 -6.04
CA LYS A 431 19.09 -27.86 -7.30
C LYS A 431 17.66 -27.30 -7.31
N LYS A 432 16.67 -27.99 -6.72
CA LYS A 432 15.30 -27.49 -6.69
C LYS A 432 15.16 -26.30 -5.74
N ARG A 433 15.84 -26.34 -4.59
CA ARG A 433 15.87 -25.22 -3.64
C ARG A 433 16.62 -24.01 -4.22
N GLU A 434 17.75 -24.23 -4.89
CA GLU A 434 18.47 -23.19 -5.63
C GLU A 434 17.57 -22.56 -6.69
N ASN A 435 16.90 -23.36 -7.52
CA ASN A 435 15.98 -22.84 -8.55
C ASN A 435 14.85 -21.97 -7.97
N LEU A 436 14.38 -22.24 -6.74
CA LEU A 436 13.41 -21.37 -6.08
C LEU A 436 14.01 -19.99 -5.80
N PHE A 437 15.22 -19.93 -5.26
CA PHE A 437 15.87 -18.66 -4.94
C PHE A 437 16.44 -17.95 -6.17
N SER A 438 16.76 -18.68 -7.24
CA SER A 438 17.20 -18.10 -8.53
C SER A 438 16.17 -17.16 -9.16
N ILE A 439 14.89 -17.22 -8.74
CA ILE A 439 13.86 -16.24 -9.12
C ILE A 439 14.31 -14.81 -8.77
N LEU A 440 15.14 -14.62 -7.72
CA LEU A 440 15.66 -13.31 -7.35
C LEU A 440 16.48 -12.64 -8.46
N HIS A 441 17.07 -13.41 -9.38
CA HIS A 441 17.79 -12.88 -10.56
C HIS A 441 16.88 -12.12 -11.54
N GLU A 442 15.56 -12.28 -11.46
CA GLU A 442 14.61 -11.50 -12.26
C GLU A 442 14.54 -10.02 -11.83
N SER A 443 15.10 -9.69 -10.66
CA SER A 443 15.17 -8.32 -10.16
C SER A 443 16.18 -7.51 -10.97
N LYS A 444 15.70 -6.79 -11.99
CA LYS A 444 16.51 -5.86 -12.82
C LYS A 444 17.09 -4.68 -12.03
N HIS A 445 16.59 -4.49 -10.81
CA HIS A 445 16.89 -3.39 -9.92
C HIS A 445 17.77 -3.82 -8.73
N ILE A 446 18.47 -4.94 -8.80
CA ILE A 446 19.48 -5.26 -7.79
C ILE A 446 20.70 -5.77 -8.53
N GLU A 447 21.88 -5.27 -8.16
CA GLU A 447 23.12 -5.71 -8.77
C GLU A 447 23.31 -7.22 -8.58
N GLN A 448 23.74 -7.89 -9.64
CA GLN A 448 23.79 -9.36 -9.65
C GLN A 448 24.71 -9.94 -8.58
N PHE A 449 25.78 -9.23 -8.20
CA PHE A 449 26.67 -9.66 -7.11
C PHE A 449 25.97 -9.66 -5.74
N ILE A 450 24.97 -8.78 -5.54
CA ILE A 450 24.12 -8.75 -4.35
C ILE A 450 23.20 -9.97 -4.37
N VAL A 451 22.49 -10.19 -5.48
CA VAL A 451 21.56 -11.32 -5.63
C VAL A 451 22.26 -12.67 -5.40
N VAL A 452 23.47 -12.84 -5.91
CA VAL A 452 24.29 -14.05 -5.66
C VAL A 452 24.55 -14.24 -4.16
N SER A 453 24.78 -13.14 -3.41
CA SER A 453 24.95 -13.21 -1.96
C SER A 453 23.62 -13.44 -1.23
N GLU A 454 22.51 -12.87 -1.70
CA GLU A 454 21.16 -13.14 -1.17
C GLU A 454 20.85 -14.64 -1.20
N ILE A 455 21.09 -15.29 -2.35
CA ILE A 455 20.85 -16.71 -2.52
C ILE A 455 21.72 -17.54 -1.56
N LYS A 456 22.98 -17.14 -1.30
CA LYS A 456 23.86 -17.85 -0.36
C LYS A 456 23.31 -17.84 1.06
N ASP A 457 22.87 -16.69 1.56
CA ASP A 457 22.29 -16.58 2.91
C ASP A 457 20.97 -17.36 3.00
N LEU A 458 20.11 -17.29 1.98
CA LEU A 458 18.85 -18.04 1.93
C LEU A 458 19.07 -19.57 1.90
N MET A 459 20.13 -20.04 1.23
CA MET A 459 20.52 -21.46 1.23
C MET A 459 20.99 -21.95 2.60
N ASN A 460 21.44 -21.04 3.48
CA ASN A 460 21.72 -21.29 4.90
C ASN A 460 20.50 -21.11 5.81
N GLY A 461 19.35 -20.72 5.24
CA GLY A 461 18.14 -20.45 6.00
C GLY A 461 18.17 -19.12 6.76
N ASP A 462 19.04 -18.19 6.37
CA ASP A 462 19.12 -16.85 6.94
C ASP A 462 18.44 -15.83 6.04
N ILE A 463 17.97 -14.74 6.64
CA ILE A 463 17.63 -13.53 5.90
C ILE A 463 18.95 -12.85 5.48
N PRO A 464 19.13 -12.50 4.20
CA PRO A 464 20.33 -11.82 3.73
C PRO A 464 20.65 -10.55 4.51
N TYR A 465 21.93 -10.37 4.82
CA TYR A 465 22.43 -9.19 5.54
C TYR A 465 23.54 -8.52 4.75
N PHE A 466 23.45 -7.20 4.61
CA PHE A 466 24.46 -6.40 3.94
C PHE A 466 24.82 -5.18 4.77
N SER A 467 26.08 -4.76 4.68
CA SER A 467 26.51 -3.44 5.14
C SER A 467 27.23 -2.72 4.02
N MET A 468 27.27 -1.40 4.09
CA MET A 468 27.98 -0.57 3.12
C MET A 468 28.78 0.52 3.84
N ASP A 469 29.97 0.81 3.32
CA ASP A 469 30.78 1.93 3.80
C ASP A 469 30.50 3.24 3.05
N THR A 470 31.07 4.34 3.53
CA THR A 470 30.93 5.67 2.93
C THR A 470 31.52 5.78 1.52
N SER A 471 32.37 4.84 1.10
CA SER A 471 32.96 4.74 -0.25
C SER A 471 32.14 3.87 -1.20
N GLY A 472 31.05 3.25 -0.73
CA GLY A 472 30.16 2.43 -1.52
C GLY A 472 30.56 0.98 -1.67
N ASN A 473 31.54 0.50 -0.90
CA ASN A 473 31.85 -0.93 -0.86
C ASN A 473 30.72 -1.64 -0.13
N VAL A 474 30.14 -2.65 -0.78
CA VAL A 474 29.10 -3.50 -0.23
C VAL A 474 29.74 -4.74 0.38
N TYR A 475 29.40 -5.01 1.63
CA TYR A 475 29.84 -6.17 2.39
C TYR A 475 28.66 -7.12 2.59
N ASN A 476 28.90 -8.42 2.41
CA ASN A 476 27.90 -9.45 2.73
C ASN A 476 27.84 -9.77 4.22
N SER A 477 26.98 -10.74 4.57
CA SER A 477 26.74 -11.25 5.92
C SER A 477 28.00 -11.73 6.66
N LEU A 478 29.07 -12.06 5.93
CA LEU A 478 30.36 -12.51 6.46
C LEU A 478 31.40 -11.38 6.58
N GLY A 479 31.02 -10.13 6.29
CA GLY A 479 31.94 -8.99 6.31
C GLY A 479 32.92 -8.96 5.14
N THR A 480 32.69 -9.74 4.08
CA THR A 480 33.53 -9.73 2.86
C THR A 480 32.99 -8.73 1.85
N VAL A 481 33.87 -7.97 1.20
CA VAL A 481 33.49 -7.03 0.13
C VAL A 481 33.06 -7.86 -1.09
N ILE A 482 31.85 -7.62 -1.58
CA ILE A 482 31.27 -8.34 -2.74
C ILE A 482 31.12 -7.46 -3.99
N GLY A 483 31.21 -6.14 -3.85
CA GLY A 483 31.10 -5.19 -4.94
C GLY A 483 31.14 -3.75 -4.46
N ASN A 484 31.06 -2.80 -5.38
CA ASN A 484 31.03 -1.38 -5.09
C ASN A 484 29.95 -0.70 -5.95
N LEU A 485 29.10 0.12 -5.33
CA LEU A 485 27.98 0.82 -5.98
C LEU A 485 28.32 2.26 -6.42
N GLY A 486 29.60 2.64 -6.39
CA GLY A 486 30.12 3.93 -6.78
C GLY A 486 29.89 5.07 -5.80
N GLU A 487 30.23 6.29 -6.24
CA GLU A 487 29.91 7.56 -5.60
C GLU A 487 28.42 7.88 -5.79
N THR A 488 27.56 7.31 -4.94
CA THR A 488 26.20 7.84 -4.74
C THR A 488 26.24 9.00 -3.75
N THR A 489 25.20 9.86 -3.79
CA THR A 489 25.05 11.05 -2.92
C THR A 489 25.56 10.76 -1.52
N SER A 490 26.68 11.39 -1.16
CA SER A 490 27.32 11.19 0.12
C SER A 490 26.46 11.77 1.24
N LEU A 491 26.72 11.36 2.48
CA LEU A 491 26.11 11.97 3.66
C LEU A 491 26.31 13.49 3.67
N PHE A 492 27.47 13.94 3.19
CA PHE A 492 27.81 15.34 3.08
C PHE A 492 26.98 16.08 2.03
N ASP A 493 26.64 15.44 0.90
CA ASP A 493 25.79 16.03 -0.14
C ASP A 493 24.35 16.22 0.35
N ASN A 494 23.81 15.26 1.13
CA ASN A 494 22.48 15.40 1.72
C ASN A 494 22.41 16.56 2.72
N ILE A 495 23.47 16.76 3.51
CA ILE A 495 23.59 17.87 4.46
C ILE A 495 23.80 19.21 3.72
N ALA A 496 24.58 19.21 2.64
CA ALA A 496 24.84 20.41 1.85
C ALA A 496 23.58 20.93 1.16
N THR A 497 22.66 20.03 0.78
CA THR A 497 21.43 20.36 0.05
C THR A 497 20.24 20.71 0.94
N LEU A 498 20.39 20.72 2.27
CA LEU A 498 19.34 21.18 3.18
C LEU A 498 18.92 22.62 2.83
N ASN A 499 17.62 22.86 2.75
CA ASN A 499 17.05 24.18 2.50
C ASN A 499 15.59 24.25 3.02
N ASP A 500 15.04 25.46 3.02
CA ASP A 500 13.67 25.74 3.49
C ASP A 500 12.59 25.10 2.60
N GLU A 501 12.83 24.96 1.29
CA GLU A 501 11.86 24.37 0.37
C GLU A 501 11.63 22.89 0.71
N ARG A 502 12.72 22.13 0.90
CA ARG A 502 12.66 20.73 1.33
C ARG A 502 12.00 20.56 2.69
N MET A 503 12.30 21.45 3.64
CA MET A 503 11.66 21.43 4.96
C MET A 503 10.15 21.66 4.87
N LYS A 504 9.73 22.68 4.11
CA LYS A 504 8.31 23.00 3.91
C LYS A 504 7.58 21.85 3.22
N PHE A 505 8.22 21.27 2.20
CA PHE A 505 7.71 20.10 1.49
C PHE A 505 7.38 18.95 2.46
N THR A 506 8.33 18.52 3.30
CA THR A 506 8.05 17.47 4.29
C THR A 506 6.98 17.88 5.31
N CYS A 507 6.98 19.14 5.79
CA CYS A 507 5.95 19.63 6.72
C CYS A 507 4.53 19.55 6.15
N GLU A 508 4.35 19.83 4.85
CA GLU A 508 3.06 19.73 4.17
C GLU A 508 2.55 18.29 4.18
N PHE A 509 3.40 17.31 3.87
CA PHE A 509 3.02 15.91 3.96
C PHE A 509 2.75 15.43 5.38
N LEU A 510 3.56 15.84 6.37
CA LEU A 510 3.28 15.55 7.78
C LEU A 510 1.90 16.09 8.19
N GLY A 511 1.52 17.26 7.68
CA GLY A 511 0.18 17.83 7.87
C GLY A 511 -0.96 17.05 7.21
N ILE A 512 -0.67 16.16 6.25
CA ILE A 512 -1.62 15.23 5.65
C ILE A 512 -1.64 13.92 6.44
N VAL A 513 -0.49 13.25 6.59
CA VAL A 513 -0.42 11.87 7.11
C VAL A 513 -0.72 11.77 8.61
N LEU A 514 -0.58 12.87 9.36
CA LEU A 514 -0.93 12.94 10.78
C LEU A 514 -2.37 13.40 11.03
N LYS A 515 -3.23 13.40 10.00
CA LYS A 515 -4.66 13.59 10.19
C LYS A 515 -5.42 12.28 10.10
N LYS A 516 -6.47 12.14 10.91
CA LYS A 516 -7.37 10.97 10.85
C LYS A 516 -8.18 11.01 9.56
N PRO A 517 -8.13 9.98 8.69
CA PRO A 517 -8.93 9.92 7.47
C PRO A 517 -10.43 9.74 7.78
N ILE A 518 -11.13 10.85 8.02
CA ILE A 518 -12.59 10.90 8.20
C ILE A 518 -13.27 11.29 6.89
N LYS A 519 -14.19 10.44 6.41
CA LYS A 519 -15.06 10.76 5.27
C LYS A 519 -16.00 11.92 5.66
N HIS A 520 -15.74 13.10 5.14
CA HIS A 520 -16.49 14.32 5.49
C HIS A 520 -17.66 14.58 4.51
N TRP A 521 -17.67 13.92 3.34
CA TRP A 521 -18.69 14.08 2.31
C TRP A 521 -20.00 13.33 2.60
N GLU A 522 -20.02 12.47 3.61
CA GLU A 522 -21.20 11.70 3.98
C GLU A 522 -22.28 12.60 4.59
N ARG A 523 -23.54 12.27 4.31
CA ARG A 523 -24.68 13.02 4.85
C ARG A 523 -24.90 12.66 6.31
N GLU A 524 -25.21 13.67 7.12
CA GLU A 524 -25.58 13.53 8.52
C GLU A 524 -27.10 13.62 8.69
N LYS A 525 -27.66 12.81 9.57
CA LYS A 525 -29.09 12.82 9.85
C LYS A 525 -29.51 14.15 10.49
N GLY A 526 -30.56 14.77 9.95
CA GLY A 526 -31.14 16.02 10.48
C GLY A 526 -30.52 17.31 9.93
N LYS A 527 -29.47 17.24 9.10
CA LYS A 527 -28.98 18.40 8.32
C LYS A 527 -29.73 18.51 6.99
N SER A 528 -29.88 19.75 6.48
CA SER A 528 -30.42 20.00 5.15
C SER A 528 -29.33 19.85 4.09
N TYR A 529 -29.64 19.09 3.04
CA TYR A 529 -28.79 18.90 1.86
C TYR A 529 -29.55 19.30 0.60
N GLN A 530 -30.49 20.22 0.71
CA GLN A 530 -31.30 20.70 -0.40
C GLN A 530 -30.47 21.64 -1.29
N PHE A 531 -30.59 21.47 -2.61
CA PHE A 531 -30.07 22.47 -3.54
C PHE A 531 -30.87 23.76 -3.41
N LEU A 532 -30.19 24.84 -3.05
CA LEU A 532 -30.76 26.18 -3.01
C LEU A 532 -30.35 26.93 -4.27
N SER A 533 -31.34 27.55 -4.91
CA SER A 533 -31.10 28.51 -5.98
C SER A 533 -31.05 29.93 -5.44
N ILE A 534 -30.27 30.81 -6.08
CA ILE A 534 -30.21 32.24 -5.80
C ILE A 534 -30.48 33.05 -7.07
N SER A 535 -31.16 34.19 -6.94
CA SER A 535 -31.45 35.08 -8.05
C SER A 535 -30.21 35.87 -8.49
N SER A 536 -30.10 36.12 -9.80
CA SER A 536 -29.00 36.87 -10.41
C SER A 536 -29.41 38.31 -10.77
N GLU A 537 -28.63 39.31 -10.32
CA GLU A 537 -28.73 40.73 -10.73
C GLU A 537 -27.53 41.17 -11.60
N HIS A 538 -26.53 40.30 -11.83
CA HIS A 538 -25.20 40.65 -12.40
C HIS A 538 -24.65 39.59 -13.38
N ASN A 539 -23.50 39.88 -14.03
CA ASN A 539 -22.84 39.09 -15.09
C ASN A 539 -22.31 37.72 -14.59
N PHE A 540 -23.23 36.79 -14.36
CA PHE A 540 -23.03 35.43 -13.86
C PHE A 540 -21.95 34.63 -14.61
N SER A 541 -21.93 34.71 -15.94
CA SER A 541 -20.99 33.96 -16.78
C SER A 541 -19.54 34.27 -16.41
N GLU A 542 -19.23 35.52 -16.09
CA GLU A 542 -17.88 35.92 -15.68
C GLU A 542 -17.48 35.36 -14.30
N GLU A 543 -18.42 35.24 -13.35
CA GLU A 543 -18.13 34.63 -12.04
C GLU A 543 -17.74 33.15 -12.16
N ILE A 544 -18.41 32.41 -13.05
CA ILE A 544 -18.04 31.02 -13.35
C ILE A 544 -16.70 30.96 -14.04
N LEU A 545 -16.48 31.78 -15.08
CA LEU A 545 -15.24 31.78 -15.85
C LEU A 545 -14.04 32.14 -14.96
N ASP A 546 -14.16 33.13 -14.08
CA ASP A 546 -13.13 33.46 -13.09
C ASP A 546 -12.84 32.27 -12.16
N SER A 547 -13.88 31.57 -11.71
CA SER A 547 -13.73 30.40 -10.85
C SER A 547 -13.04 29.23 -11.56
N ILE A 548 -13.34 29.00 -12.85
CA ILE A 548 -12.64 28.02 -13.69
C ILE A 548 -11.16 28.40 -13.81
N ARG A 549 -10.85 29.66 -14.16
CA ARG A 549 -9.46 30.14 -14.28
C ARG A 549 -8.68 29.96 -12.98
N ARG A 550 -9.28 30.30 -11.84
CA ARG A 550 -8.65 30.11 -10.51
C ARG A 550 -8.31 28.65 -10.22
N ILE A 551 -9.20 27.70 -10.57
CA ILE A 551 -8.92 26.27 -10.40
C ILE A 551 -7.67 25.87 -11.20
N PHE A 552 -7.55 26.27 -12.47
CA PHE A 552 -6.39 25.91 -13.28
C PHE A 552 -5.10 26.61 -12.83
N ILE A 553 -5.18 27.88 -12.40
CA ILE A 553 -4.04 28.59 -11.79
C ILE A 553 -3.55 27.85 -10.54
N ASP A 554 -4.47 27.45 -9.67
CA ASP A 554 -4.14 26.67 -8.47
C ASP A 554 -3.59 25.29 -8.84
N ALA A 555 -4.14 24.62 -9.86
CA ALA A 555 -3.63 23.35 -10.34
C ALA A 555 -2.17 23.49 -10.82
N ASP A 556 -1.87 24.42 -11.71
CA ASP A 556 -0.51 24.65 -12.21
C ASP A 556 0.46 24.99 -11.06
N LYS A 557 0.03 25.82 -10.10
CA LYS A 557 0.84 26.21 -8.93
C LYS A 557 1.18 25.03 -8.00
N ASN A 558 0.28 24.05 -7.88
CA ASN A 558 0.45 22.87 -7.02
C ASN A 558 0.96 21.64 -7.81
N SER A 559 1.45 21.84 -9.03
CA SER A 559 2.07 20.81 -9.85
C SER A 559 3.57 20.65 -9.56
N PHE A 560 4.11 19.49 -9.94
CA PHE A 560 5.53 19.32 -10.20
C PHE A 560 5.73 19.45 -11.69
N SER A 561 6.50 20.43 -12.13
CA SER A 561 6.69 20.73 -13.55
C SER A 561 8.15 20.92 -13.91
N SER A 562 8.53 20.44 -15.09
CA SER A 562 9.73 20.84 -15.81
C SER A 562 9.37 21.75 -16.99
N GLU A 563 10.32 22.01 -17.90
CA GLU A 563 10.05 22.72 -19.15
C GLU A 563 9.05 21.95 -20.02
N GLU A 564 9.17 20.62 -20.09
CA GLU A 564 8.38 19.77 -21.00
C GLU A 564 7.34 18.88 -20.31
N GLU A 565 7.41 18.68 -18.99
CA GLU A 565 6.57 17.70 -18.30
C GLU A 565 5.88 18.31 -17.07
N ILE A 566 4.78 17.69 -16.65
CA ILE A 566 4.00 18.11 -15.48
C ILE A 566 3.27 16.92 -14.84
N THR A 567 3.25 16.88 -13.52
CA THR A 567 2.47 15.92 -12.74
C THR A 567 1.97 16.56 -11.44
N TRP A 568 1.12 15.85 -10.70
CA TRP A 568 0.59 16.29 -9.41
C TRP A 568 0.71 15.17 -8.39
N LEU A 569 0.43 15.48 -7.12
CA LEU A 569 0.22 14.45 -6.12
C LEU A 569 -1.11 13.74 -6.36
N ASN A 570 -1.06 12.42 -6.26
CA ASN A 570 -2.19 11.57 -5.96
C ASN A 570 -2.21 11.30 -4.46
N ILE A 571 -3.34 11.58 -3.84
CA ILE A 571 -3.59 11.30 -2.43
C ILE A 571 -4.81 10.39 -2.38
N ASP A 572 -4.68 9.26 -1.71
CA ASP A 572 -5.74 8.28 -1.52
C ASP A 572 -5.65 7.68 -0.11
N ILE A 573 -6.61 6.82 0.24
CA ILE A 573 -6.64 6.11 1.51
C ILE A 573 -6.88 4.62 1.26
N THR A 574 -6.13 3.79 1.97
CA THR A 574 -6.30 2.33 1.94
C THR A 574 -7.53 1.89 2.72
N GLU A 575 -7.94 0.63 2.55
CA GLU A 575 -8.96 0.02 3.41
C GLU A 575 -8.54 -0.07 4.88
N THR A 576 -7.22 -0.07 5.14
CA THR A 576 -6.62 -0.05 6.48
C THR A 576 -6.52 1.36 7.08
N GLU A 577 -7.20 2.36 6.48
CA GLU A 577 -7.22 3.76 6.92
C GLU A 577 -5.82 4.40 6.95
N GLN A 578 -4.93 4.00 6.04
CA GLN A 578 -3.62 4.63 5.84
C GLN A 578 -3.65 5.57 4.64
N TRP A 579 -2.93 6.69 4.73
CA TRP A 579 -2.76 7.59 3.60
C TRP A 579 -1.87 6.97 2.53
N VAL A 580 -2.22 7.17 1.27
CA VAL A 580 -1.41 6.82 0.10
C VAL A 580 -0.99 8.12 -0.57
N ILE A 581 0.31 8.27 -0.81
CA ILE A 581 0.87 9.46 -1.44
C ILE A 581 1.82 9.05 -2.56
N SER A 582 1.50 9.43 -3.78
CA SER A 582 2.31 9.15 -4.96
C SER A 582 2.20 10.31 -5.97
N PRO A 583 3.05 10.39 -6.99
CA PRO A 583 2.71 11.12 -8.21
C PRO A 583 1.41 10.56 -8.82
N GLN A 584 0.75 11.37 -9.63
CA GLN A 584 -0.43 10.91 -10.35
C GLN A 584 -0.11 9.78 -11.30
N ASN A 585 -0.99 8.78 -11.26
CA ASN A 585 -0.99 7.70 -12.24
C ASN A 585 -1.52 8.25 -13.59
N ILE A 586 -1.59 7.37 -14.58
CA ILE A 586 -2.06 7.69 -15.92
C ILE A 586 -3.51 7.24 -16.16
N THR A 587 -4.35 7.27 -15.12
CA THR A 587 -5.76 6.86 -15.25
C THR A 587 -6.66 8.05 -15.57
N LEU A 588 -7.88 7.79 -16.03
CA LEU A 588 -8.91 8.83 -16.19
C LEU A 588 -9.47 9.27 -14.83
N TYR A 589 -9.53 8.35 -13.85
CA TYR A 589 -10.20 8.60 -12.58
C TYR A 589 -9.47 9.63 -11.71
N ASN A 590 -8.21 9.35 -11.34
CA ASN A 590 -7.39 10.20 -10.48
C ASN A 590 -6.01 10.54 -11.09
N GLY A 591 -5.88 10.38 -12.40
CA GLY A 591 -4.61 10.52 -13.10
C GLY A 591 -4.57 11.54 -14.25
N LEU A 592 -3.46 11.49 -14.98
CA LEU A 592 -3.09 12.44 -16.02
C LEU A 592 -4.03 12.42 -17.24
N ILE A 593 -4.73 11.31 -17.52
CA ILE A 593 -5.71 11.26 -18.62
C ILE A 593 -6.87 12.20 -18.31
N GLY A 594 -7.35 12.18 -17.06
CA GLY A 594 -8.36 13.11 -16.58
C GLY A 594 -7.89 14.56 -16.72
N ASN A 595 -6.68 14.85 -16.28
CA ASN A 595 -6.12 16.20 -16.36
C ASN A 595 -6.01 16.67 -17.82
N ALA A 596 -5.51 15.82 -18.72
CA ALA A 596 -5.42 16.15 -20.14
C ALA A 596 -6.79 16.52 -20.74
N LEU A 597 -7.87 15.83 -20.38
CA LEU A 597 -9.22 16.21 -20.80
C LEU A 597 -9.65 17.56 -20.22
N GLY A 598 -9.37 17.82 -18.95
CA GLY A 598 -9.64 19.10 -18.31
C GLY A 598 -8.99 20.27 -19.06
N TYR A 599 -7.68 20.19 -19.31
CA TYR A 599 -6.93 21.22 -20.02
C TYR A 599 -7.30 21.33 -21.51
N LEU A 600 -7.64 20.21 -22.18
CA LEU A 600 -8.15 20.24 -23.55
C LEU A 600 -9.42 21.09 -23.67
N TYR A 601 -10.39 20.87 -22.79
CA TYR A 601 -11.64 21.61 -22.84
C TYR A 601 -11.51 23.03 -22.27
N ALA A 602 -10.58 23.27 -21.34
CA ALA A 602 -10.22 24.63 -20.93
C ALA A 602 -9.67 25.44 -22.10
N TYR A 603 -8.71 24.88 -22.85
CA TYR A 603 -8.19 25.50 -24.07
C TYR A 603 -9.29 25.76 -25.09
N GLN A 604 -10.14 24.76 -25.36
CA GLN A 604 -11.20 24.87 -26.36
C GLN A 604 -12.22 25.97 -26.04
N ILE A 605 -12.61 26.12 -24.77
CA ILE A 605 -13.68 27.05 -24.37
C ILE A 605 -13.15 28.43 -24.01
N LEU A 606 -11.99 28.51 -23.36
CA LEU A 606 -11.41 29.79 -22.90
C LEU A 606 -10.49 30.43 -23.94
N GLY A 607 -9.89 29.65 -24.85
CA GLY A 607 -9.03 30.13 -25.93
C GLY A 607 -7.66 30.67 -25.48
N GLU A 608 -7.25 30.43 -24.23
CA GLU A 608 -5.98 30.92 -23.68
C GLU A 608 -4.87 29.86 -23.90
N GLU A 609 -3.78 30.25 -24.58
CA GLU A 609 -2.65 29.37 -24.98
C GLU A 609 -1.99 28.61 -23.81
N GLN A 610 -2.02 29.18 -22.60
CA GLN A 610 -1.45 28.54 -21.41
C GLN A 610 -2.06 27.15 -21.13
N TYR A 611 -3.33 26.93 -21.45
CA TYR A 611 -3.97 25.62 -21.27
C TYR A 611 -3.44 24.59 -22.27
N LEU A 612 -3.13 25.02 -23.50
CA LEU A 612 -2.49 24.17 -24.50
C LEU A 612 -1.05 23.82 -24.12
N VAL A 613 -0.31 24.77 -23.54
CA VAL A 613 1.04 24.53 -23.01
C VAL A 613 1.00 23.45 -21.91
N SER A 614 0.13 23.60 -20.91
CA SER A 614 -0.02 22.60 -19.85
C SER A 614 -0.53 21.25 -20.39
N LEU A 615 -1.47 21.25 -21.34
CA LEU A 615 -1.91 20.03 -22.03
C LEU A 615 -0.73 19.30 -22.69
N ASN A 616 0.13 20.01 -23.43
CA ASN A 616 1.28 19.40 -24.09
C ASN A 616 2.26 18.80 -23.08
N LYS A 617 2.47 19.46 -21.92
CA LYS A 617 3.28 18.90 -20.84
C LYS A 617 2.69 17.62 -20.26
N ILE A 618 1.36 17.56 -20.08
CA ILE A 618 0.67 16.36 -19.60
C ILE A 618 0.84 15.22 -20.61
N LEU A 619 0.68 15.50 -21.91
CA LEU A 619 0.82 14.51 -22.98
C LEU A 619 2.25 13.98 -23.09
N LYS A 620 3.25 14.84 -22.92
CA LYS A 620 4.66 14.43 -22.84
C LYS A 620 4.90 13.50 -21.65
N THR A 621 4.36 13.86 -20.49
CA THR A 621 4.46 13.04 -19.27
C THR A 621 3.79 11.67 -19.46
N LEU A 622 2.64 11.62 -20.11
CA LEU A 622 1.96 10.37 -20.46
C LEU A 622 2.82 9.49 -21.39
N GLU A 623 3.53 10.11 -22.35
CA GLU A 623 4.41 9.39 -23.28
C GLU A 623 5.63 8.78 -22.57
N THR A 624 6.27 9.51 -21.66
CA THR A 624 7.46 9.06 -20.93
C THR A 624 7.13 8.03 -19.86
N THR A 625 5.92 8.10 -19.29
CA THR A 625 5.47 7.18 -18.22
C THR A 625 4.62 5.99 -18.70
N LYS A 626 4.31 5.87 -20.00
CA LYS A 626 3.46 4.79 -20.55
C LYS A 626 3.93 3.36 -20.27
N ASN A 627 5.20 3.18 -19.91
CA ASN A 627 5.77 1.88 -19.55
C ASN A 627 5.61 1.53 -18.07
N LEU A 628 5.18 2.49 -17.23
CA LEU A 628 4.89 2.29 -15.81
C LEU A 628 3.47 1.74 -15.56
N ILE A 629 2.65 1.60 -16.61
CA ILE A 629 1.29 1.07 -16.54
C ILE A 629 1.33 -0.46 -16.60
N GLU A 630 0.55 -1.14 -15.74
CA GLU A 630 0.17 -2.54 -15.98
C GLU A 630 -0.66 -2.64 -17.27
N THR A 631 -0.12 -3.33 -18.26
CA THR A 631 -0.50 -3.17 -19.66
C THR A 631 -1.80 -3.86 -20.07
N SER A 632 -2.48 -4.58 -19.17
CA SER A 632 -3.62 -5.44 -19.49
C SER A 632 -5.00 -4.94 -19.05
N ASP A 633 -5.14 -3.96 -18.16
CA ASP A 633 -6.47 -3.46 -17.77
C ASP A 633 -7.11 -2.62 -18.89
N MET A 634 -8.26 -3.08 -19.39
CA MET A 634 -9.03 -2.43 -20.45
C MET A 634 -10.01 -1.36 -19.96
N SER A 635 -10.19 -1.20 -18.65
CA SER A 635 -11.15 -0.26 -18.08
C SER A 635 -10.88 1.19 -18.52
N VAL A 636 -11.93 2.00 -18.62
CA VAL A 636 -11.80 3.41 -19.06
C VAL A 636 -11.34 4.30 -17.92
N PHE A 637 -11.82 4.05 -16.70
CA PHE A 637 -11.50 4.89 -15.56
C PHE A 637 -10.15 4.55 -14.93
N LEU A 638 -9.78 3.26 -14.85
CA LEU A 638 -8.59 2.79 -14.14
C LEU A 638 -7.48 2.24 -15.06
N GLY A 639 -7.80 1.92 -16.32
CA GLY A 639 -6.91 1.22 -17.25
C GLY A 639 -6.63 1.98 -18.55
N LYS A 640 -6.05 1.26 -19.52
CA LYS A 640 -5.66 1.79 -20.84
C LYS A 640 -6.86 2.25 -21.68
N GLY A 641 -8.08 1.83 -21.36
CA GLY A 641 -9.30 2.30 -22.04
C GLY A 641 -9.46 3.82 -21.97
N GLY A 642 -8.94 4.47 -20.92
CA GLY A 642 -8.94 5.93 -20.79
C GLY A 642 -8.16 6.64 -21.91
N LEU A 643 -7.09 6.02 -22.42
CA LEU A 643 -6.30 6.58 -23.52
C LEU A 643 -7.09 6.60 -24.82
N ILE A 644 -7.95 5.61 -25.06
CA ILE A 644 -8.86 5.63 -26.22
C ILE A 644 -9.77 6.85 -26.13
N TYR A 645 -10.35 7.11 -24.95
CA TYR A 645 -11.24 8.24 -24.73
C TYR A 645 -10.54 9.59 -24.90
N LEU A 646 -9.32 9.74 -24.35
CA LEU A 646 -8.49 10.93 -24.50
C LEU A 646 -8.06 11.18 -25.94
N TYR A 647 -7.44 10.19 -26.59
CA TYR A 647 -6.93 10.35 -27.95
C TYR A 647 -8.04 10.58 -28.98
N PHE A 648 -9.20 9.93 -28.81
CA PHE A 648 -10.37 10.25 -29.62
C PHE A 648 -10.80 11.71 -29.42
N SER A 649 -10.82 12.20 -28.17
CA SER A 649 -11.18 13.58 -27.85
C SER A 649 -10.20 14.59 -28.43
N LEU A 650 -8.88 14.35 -28.28
CA LEU A 650 -7.82 15.17 -28.86
C LEU A 650 -7.92 15.23 -30.38
N TRP A 651 -8.09 14.08 -31.04
CA TRP A 651 -8.26 14.06 -32.49
C TRP A 651 -9.47 14.86 -32.94
N LYS A 652 -10.62 14.69 -32.27
CA LYS A 652 -11.85 15.38 -32.65
C LYS A 652 -11.80 16.89 -32.45
N ARG A 653 -11.12 17.37 -31.41
CA ARG A 653 -11.04 18.79 -31.05
C ARG A 653 -9.86 19.51 -31.70
N LEU A 654 -8.68 18.89 -31.76
CA LEU A 654 -7.46 19.49 -32.31
C LEU A 654 -7.21 19.14 -33.78
N LYS A 655 -7.93 18.15 -34.34
CA LYS A 655 -7.76 17.66 -35.73
C LYS A 655 -6.39 17.09 -36.08
N LEU A 656 -5.58 16.74 -35.08
CA LEU A 656 -4.25 16.16 -35.29
C LEU A 656 -4.33 14.65 -35.60
N PRO A 657 -3.93 14.19 -36.81
CA PRO A 657 -4.12 12.79 -37.24
C PRO A 657 -3.39 11.74 -36.39
N GLN A 658 -2.30 12.13 -35.72
CA GLN A 658 -1.55 11.22 -34.85
C GLN A 658 -2.42 10.59 -33.75
N TYR A 659 -3.35 11.35 -33.16
CA TYR A 659 -4.22 10.83 -32.10
C TYR A 659 -5.27 9.85 -32.62
N GLN A 660 -5.69 10.01 -33.89
CA GLN A 660 -6.56 9.03 -34.55
C GLN A 660 -5.88 7.67 -34.64
N LYS A 661 -4.60 7.67 -35.04
CA LYS A 661 -3.80 6.45 -35.12
C LYS A 661 -3.63 5.80 -33.73
N LEU A 662 -3.29 6.60 -32.71
CA LEU A 662 -3.04 6.09 -31.36
C LEU A 662 -4.26 5.37 -30.76
N TYR A 663 -5.47 5.94 -30.82
CA TYR A 663 -6.63 5.24 -30.25
C TYR A 663 -7.00 3.98 -31.04
N LEU A 664 -6.85 4.00 -32.37
CA LEU A 664 -7.12 2.82 -33.21
C LEU A 664 -6.13 1.69 -32.96
N ASP A 665 -4.87 2.00 -32.68
CA ASP A 665 -3.85 0.99 -32.38
C ASP A 665 -4.13 0.31 -31.02
N ILE A 666 -4.57 1.05 -30.00
CA ILE A 666 -5.03 0.45 -28.73
C ILE A 666 -6.27 -0.43 -28.93
N ILE A 667 -7.23 -0.01 -29.76
CA ILE A 667 -8.42 -0.83 -30.08
C ILE A 667 -8.02 -2.14 -30.78
N LYS A 668 -7.00 -2.12 -31.65
CA LYS A 668 -6.48 -3.34 -32.28
C LYS A 668 -5.79 -4.26 -31.26
N GLU A 669 -5.02 -3.71 -30.33
CA GLU A 669 -4.41 -4.45 -29.22
C GLU A 669 -5.48 -5.15 -28.37
N PHE A 670 -6.51 -4.42 -27.94
CA PHE A 670 -7.62 -5.01 -27.18
C PHE A 670 -8.40 -6.06 -27.98
N SER A 671 -8.46 -5.91 -29.30
CA SER A 671 -9.12 -6.86 -30.19
C SER A 671 -8.43 -8.23 -30.26
N SER A 672 -7.18 -8.38 -29.79
CA SER A 672 -6.47 -9.66 -29.71
C SER A 672 -6.26 -10.18 -28.28
N GLN A 673 -6.48 -9.35 -27.26
CA GLN A 673 -6.28 -9.71 -25.87
C GLN A 673 -7.45 -10.56 -25.30
N SER A 674 -7.17 -11.37 -24.28
CA SER A 674 -8.17 -12.14 -23.51
C SER A 674 -9.02 -11.22 -22.62
N LEU A 675 -10.29 -11.58 -22.46
CA LEU A 675 -11.23 -10.89 -21.57
C LEU A 675 -11.44 -11.63 -20.24
N GLU A 676 -10.93 -12.86 -20.07
CA GLU A 676 -11.21 -13.72 -18.91
C GLU A 676 -10.76 -13.12 -17.57
N GLU A 677 -9.73 -12.28 -17.59
CA GLU A 677 -9.19 -11.60 -16.40
C GLU A 677 -9.74 -10.19 -16.19
N GLN A 678 -10.69 -9.74 -17.03
CA GLN A 678 -11.22 -8.38 -16.98
C GLN A 678 -12.48 -8.29 -16.12
N ASN A 679 -12.57 -7.24 -15.31
CA ASN A 679 -13.80 -6.93 -14.59
C ASN A 679 -14.91 -6.51 -15.57
N ILE A 680 -16.16 -6.63 -15.14
CA ILE A 680 -17.32 -6.36 -15.99
C ILE A 680 -17.89 -4.95 -15.79
N ASP A 681 -17.74 -4.35 -14.61
CA ASP A 681 -18.45 -3.12 -14.26
C ASP A 681 -18.02 -1.85 -15.02
N TYR A 682 -18.60 -0.71 -14.67
CA TYR A 682 -18.45 0.54 -15.43
C TYR A 682 -17.12 1.26 -15.17
N ILE A 683 -16.60 1.21 -13.93
CA ILE A 683 -15.37 1.91 -13.55
C ILE A 683 -14.14 1.02 -13.76
N SER A 684 -14.15 -0.16 -13.15
CA SER A 684 -13.01 -1.07 -13.14
C SER A 684 -13.05 -2.09 -14.26
N GLY A 685 -14.13 -2.13 -15.05
CA GLY A 685 -14.37 -3.15 -16.05
C GLY A 685 -14.65 -2.66 -17.46
N VAL A 686 -14.99 -3.62 -18.31
CA VAL A 686 -15.18 -3.43 -19.76
C VAL A 686 -16.52 -2.79 -20.12
N SER A 687 -17.49 -2.66 -19.20
CA SER A 687 -18.75 -1.97 -19.51
C SER A 687 -18.52 -0.48 -19.80
N GLY A 688 -17.63 0.18 -19.08
CA GLY A 688 -17.26 1.57 -19.39
C GLY A 688 -16.60 1.69 -20.77
N LEU A 689 -15.72 0.75 -21.11
CA LEU A 689 -15.10 0.67 -22.44
C LEU A 689 -16.14 0.45 -23.54
N LEU A 690 -17.09 -0.46 -23.33
CA LEU A 690 -18.18 -0.71 -24.27
C LEU A 690 -18.98 0.57 -24.57
N VAL A 691 -19.25 1.39 -23.55
CA VAL A 691 -19.93 2.69 -23.73
C VAL A 691 -19.12 3.63 -24.61
N VAL A 692 -17.83 3.81 -24.32
CA VAL A 692 -16.93 4.66 -25.14
C VAL A 692 -16.90 4.16 -26.58
N LEU A 693 -16.73 2.86 -26.80
CA LEU A 693 -16.68 2.28 -28.14
C LEU A 693 -17.99 2.47 -28.90
N CYS A 694 -19.14 2.26 -28.25
CA CYS A 694 -20.45 2.51 -28.86
C CYS A 694 -20.60 3.98 -29.28
N ASN A 695 -20.18 4.91 -28.42
CA ASN A 695 -20.23 6.33 -28.70
C ASN A 695 -19.28 6.74 -29.83
N ILE A 696 -18.06 6.19 -29.89
CA ILE A 696 -17.12 6.36 -31.01
C ILE A 696 -17.73 5.80 -32.31
N TYR A 697 -18.31 4.60 -32.27
CA TYR A 697 -18.90 3.97 -33.44
C TYR A 697 -20.07 4.77 -34.02
N ASN A 698 -20.88 5.40 -33.17
CA ASN A 698 -21.97 6.27 -33.62
C ASN A 698 -21.47 7.52 -34.37
N VAL A 699 -20.21 7.91 -34.20
CA VAL A 699 -19.59 9.05 -34.90
C VAL A 699 -18.79 8.59 -36.12
N GLU A 700 -18.01 7.51 -36.01
CA GLU A 700 -17.02 7.10 -37.01
C GLU A 700 -17.39 5.87 -37.85
N GLN A 701 -18.34 5.06 -37.39
CA GLN A 701 -18.77 3.81 -38.03
C GLN A 701 -17.60 2.85 -38.41
N ASN A 702 -16.53 2.86 -37.61
CA ASN A 702 -15.33 2.06 -37.87
C ASN A 702 -15.55 0.55 -37.60
N LYS A 703 -15.13 -0.31 -38.53
CA LYS A 703 -15.32 -1.77 -38.44
C LYS A 703 -14.57 -2.44 -37.29
N THR A 704 -13.36 -2.00 -36.97
CA THR A 704 -12.57 -2.56 -35.86
C THR A 704 -13.23 -2.23 -34.51
N VAL A 705 -13.76 -1.01 -34.38
CA VAL A 705 -14.55 -0.60 -33.20
C VAL A 705 -15.78 -1.49 -33.06
N TYR A 706 -16.53 -1.71 -34.15
CA TYR A 706 -17.69 -2.60 -34.16
C TYR A 706 -17.37 -4.03 -33.74
N TYR A 707 -16.24 -4.57 -34.18
CA TYR A 707 -15.79 -5.92 -33.80
C TYR A 707 -15.57 -6.02 -32.28
N LEU A 708 -14.86 -5.06 -31.69
CA LEU A 708 -14.59 -5.04 -30.25
C LEU A 708 -15.87 -4.85 -29.42
N ILE A 709 -16.81 -4.02 -29.89
CA ILE A 709 -18.15 -3.87 -29.27
C ILE A 709 -18.83 -5.23 -29.11
N ASN A 710 -18.86 -6.05 -30.17
CA ASN A 710 -19.52 -7.35 -30.11
C ASN A 710 -18.78 -8.33 -29.19
N ARG A 711 -17.43 -8.38 -29.23
CA ARG A 711 -16.65 -9.26 -28.32
C ARG A 711 -16.92 -8.94 -26.86
N ILE A 712 -16.87 -7.67 -26.47
CA ILE A 712 -17.11 -7.25 -25.09
C ILE A 712 -18.56 -7.52 -24.71
N SER A 713 -19.52 -7.27 -25.61
CA SER A 713 -20.93 -7.51 -25.33
C SER A 713 -21.23 -8.99 -25.06
N GLU A 714 -20.70 -9.90 -25.89
CA GLU A 714 -20.85 -11.35 -25.66
C GLU A 714 -20.18 -11.78 -24.35
N PHE A 715 -18.98 -11.27 -24.04
CA PHE A 715 -18.32 -11.55 -22.76
C PHE A 715 -19.16 -11.15 -21.55
N ILE A 716 -19.80 -9.97 -21.58
CA ILE A 716 -20.71 -9.53 -20.51
C ILE A 716 -21.92 -10.46 -20.39
N ILE A 717 -22.48 -10.90 -21.52
CA ILE A 717 -23.62 -11.82 -21.56
C ILE A 717 -23.25 -13.21 -21.04
N ASP A 718 -22.09 -13.75 -21.40
CA ASP A 718 -21.62 -15.07 -20.98
C ASP A 718 -21.38 -15.15 -19.47
N ASN A 719 -21.09 -14.02 -18.83
CA ASN A 719 -20.84 -13.93 -17.38
C ASN A 719 -22.08 -13.55 -16.55
N VAL A 720 -23.26 -13.41 -17.16
CA VAL A 720 -24.49 -13.08 -16.42
C VAL A 720 -24.95 -14.25 -15.54
N LYS A 721 -25.42 -13.95 -14.33
CA LYS A 721 -26.06 -14.92 -13.44
C LYS A 721 -27.59 -14.81 -13.56
N LYS A 722 -28.25 -15.97 -13.54
CA LYS A 722 -29.71 -16.11 -13.65
C LYS A 722 -30.19 -17.07 -12.55
N GLU A 723 -30.82 -16.52 -11.52
CA GLU A 723 -31.29 -17.29 -10.35
C GLU A 723 -32.63 -16.72 -9.86
N ASP A 724 -33.65 -17.56 -9.67
CA ASP A 724 -34.97 -17.16 -9.13
C ASP A 724 -35.55 -15.87 -9.76
N ASP A 725 -35.61 -15.82 -11.09
CA ASP A 725 -36.04 -14.66 -11.90
C ASP A 725 -35.18 -13.39 -11.79
N LYS A 726 -34.01 -13.46 -11.13
CA LYS A 726 -33.05 -12.36 -11.03
C LYS A 726 -32.00 -12.50 -12.12
N VAL A 727 -31.66 -11.37 -12.74
CA VAL A 727 -30.57 -11.26 -13.71
C VAL A 727 -29.57 -10.24 -13.19
N TYR A 728 -28.34 -10.66 -12.96
CA TYR A 728 -27.32 -9.80 -12.36
C TYR A 728 -25.89 -10.25 -12.68
N TRP A 729 -24.95 -9.36 -12.38
CA TRP A 729 -23.52 -9.63 -12.33
C TRP A 729 -23.01 -9.48 -10.90
N VAL A 730 -22.04 -10.32 -10.53
CA VAL A 730 -21.34 -10.24 -9.25
C VAL A 730 -20.18 -9.26 -9.41
N SER A 731 -19.97 -8.42 -8.40
CA SER A 731 -18.88 -7.45 -8.38
C SER A 731 -17.71 -7.99 -7.56
N ASP A 732 -16.49 -7.79 -8.04
CA ASP A 732 -15.26 -8.16 -7.32
C ASP A 732 -15.05 -7.35 -6.04
N PHE A 733 -15.81 -6.27 -5.85
CA PHE A 733 -15.83 -5.46 -4.64
C PHE A 733 -16.78 -5.99 -3.55
N SER A 734 -17.44 -7.13 -3.79
CA SER A 734 -18.41 -7.71 -2.85
C SER A 734 -18.58 -9.22 -3.05
N ASP A 735 -18.07 -10.00 -2.09
CA ASP A 735 -18.20 -11.47 -2.10
C ASP A 735 -19.60 -11.98 -1.72
N SER A 736 -20.48 -11.12 -1.22
CA SER A 736 -21.74 -11.54 -0.55
C SER A 736 -23.00 -10.79 -0.99
N GLU A 737 -22.87 -9.59 -1.55
CA GLU A 737 -23.99 -8.71 -1.90
C GLU A 737 -23.92 -8.30 -3.37
N ILE A 738 -25.08 -8.30 -4.04
CA ILE A 738 -25.19 -7.83 -5.43
C ILE A 738 -25.33 -6.31 -5.41
N LEU A 739 -24.36 -5.60 -5.99
CA LEU A 739 -24.33 -4.14 -5.95
C LEU A 739 -25.30 -3.50 -6.95
N ASN A 740 -25.93 -2.40 -6.51
CA ASN A 740 -26.69 -1.47 -7.35
C ASN A 740 -25.80 -0.27 -7.73
N GLY A 741 -26.17 0.47 -8.77
CA GLY A 741 -25.52 1.72 -9.14
C GLY A 741 -24.80 1.69 -10.48
N LEU A 742 -24.35 2.88 -10.90
CA LEU A 742 -23.66 3.07 -12.18
C LEU A 742 -22.22 2.56 -12.13
N SER A 743 -21.47 2.76 -11.04
CA SER A 743 -20.04 2.42 -10.98
C SER A 743 -19.75 0.92 -10.99
N HIS A 744 -20.06 0.24 -9.89
CA HIS A 744 -19.77 -1.18 -9.66
C HIS A 744 -21.04 -2.04 -9.62
N GLY A 745 -22.16 -1.51 -10.11
CA GLY A 745 -23.48 -2.11 -10.01
C GLY A 745 -24.14 -2.41 -11.35
N GLN A 746 -25.42 -2.80 -11.29
CA GLN A 746 -26.15 -3.31 -12.46
C GLN A 746 -26.46 -2.24 -13.51
N SER A 747 -26.78 -1.01 -13.07
CA SER A 747 -27.11 0.10 -13.98
C SER A 747 -26.03 0.39 -15.02
N GLY A 748 -24.75 0.38 -14.65
CA GLY A 748 -23.67 0.65 -15.60
C GLY A 748 -23.51 -0.42 -16.67
N ILE A 749 -23.69 -1.68 -16.29
CA ILE A 749 -23.61 -2.83 -17.20
C ILE A 749 -24.83 -2.84 -18.14
N ALA A 750 -26.03 -2.64 -17.59
CA ALA A 750 -27.27 -2.58 -18.37
C ALA A 750 -27.25 -1.43 -19.39
N TYR A 751 -26.78 -0.25 -18.98
CA TYR A 751 -26.63 0.91 -19.86
C TYR A 751 -25.68 0.62 -21.05
N ALA A 752 -24.54 -0.02 -20.79
CA ALA A 752 -23.59 -0.41 -21.84
C ALA A 752 -24.20 -1.41 -22.83
N LEU A 753 -24.93 -2.42 -22.34
CA LEU A 753 -25.62 -3.42 -23.17
C LEU A 753 -26.74 -2.79 -24.02
N LEU A 754 -27.49 -1.82 -23.48
CA LEU A 754 -28.52 -1.11 -24.25
C LEU A 754 -27.93 -0.25 -25.37
N LEU A 755 -26.77 0.39 -25.15
CA LEU A 755 -26.04 1.08 -26.20
C LEU A 755 -25.56 0.12 -27.29
N SER A 756 -24.99 -1.03 -26.90
CA SER A 756 -24.58 -2.08 -27.83
C SER A 756 -25.76 -2.61 -28.65
N TRP A 757 -26.90 -2.89 -28.00
CA TRP A 757 -28.15 -3.31 -28.67
C TRP A 757 -28.60 -2.30 -29.73
N LYS A 758 -28.50 -0.99 -29.47
CA LYS A 758 -28.88 0.03 -30.46
C LYS A 758 -28.03 -0.05 -31.73
N ILE A 759 -26.79 -0.53 -31.64
CA ILE A 759 -25.85 -0.67 -32.75
C ILE A 759 -26.04 -2.00 -33.50
N ASN A 760 -25.96 -3.14 -32.80
CA ASN A 760 -25.97 -4.47 -33.44
C ASN A 760 -27.37 -5.09 -33.58
N LYS A 761 -28.40 -4.48 -32.95
CA LYS A 761 -29.78 -4.98 -32.93
C LYS A 761 -29.96 -6.37 -32.31
N ASN A 762 -29.03 -6.82 -31.46
CA ASN A 762 -29.12 -8.10 -30.77
C ASN A 762 -30.17 -8.05 -29.63
N TYR A 763 -31.34 -8.64 -29.87
CA TYR A 763 -32.46 -8.60 -28.93
C TYR A 763 -32.16 -9.25 -27.56
N ASN A 764 -31.21 -10.21 -27.50
CA ASN A 764 -30.82 -10.81 -26.24
C ASN A 764 -30.18 -9.79 -25.29
N TYR A 765 -29.35 -8.87 -25.82
CA TYR A 765 -28.70 -7.84 -25.01
C TYR A 765 -29.72 -6.91 -24.36
N PHE A 766 -30.73 -6.50 -25.15
CA PHE A 766 -31.87 -5.73 -24.64
C PHE A 766 -32.61 -6.47 -23.52
N LYS A 767 -32.98 -7.74 -23.75
CA LYS A 767 -33.74 -8.53 -22.78
C LYS A 767 -33.00 -8.68 -21.44
N ILE A 768 -31.71 -8.99 -21.50
CA ILE A 768 -30.86 -9.15 -20.31
C ILE A 768 -30.70 -7.82 -19.57
N ALA A 769 -30.39 -6.73 -20.29
CA ALA A 769 -30.25 -5.41 -19.68
C ALA A 769 -31.55 -4.95 -19.01
N LYS A 770 -32.70 -5.11 -19.67
CA LYS A 770 -34.01 -4.76 -19.09
C LYS A 770 -34.32 -5.59 -17.85
N SER A 771 -34.05 -6.89 -17.86
CA SER A 771 -34.26 -7.76 -16.69
C SER A 771 -33.38 -7.35 -15.49
N ALA A 772 -32.14 -6.94 -15.74
CA ALA A 772 -31.25 -6.44 -14.70
C ALA A 772 -31.72 -5.09 -14.13
N ILE A 773 -32.25 -4.21 -14.97
CA ILE A 773 -32.88 -2.95 -14.55
C ILE A 773 -34.10 -3.21 -13.66
N ASP A 774 -34.98 -4.11 -14.09
CA ASP A 774 -36.20 -4.46 -13.34
C ASP A 774 -35.83 -5.07 -11.97
N PHE A 775 -34.79 -5.89 -11.93
CA PHE A 775 -34.24 -6.40 -10.68
C PHE A 775 -33.69 -5.29 -9.78
N GLU A 776 -32.91 -4.35 -10.32
CA GLU A 776 -32.37 -3.21 -9.56
C GLU A 776 -33.50 -2.31 -9.01
N ASN A 777 -34.60 -2.15 -9.76
CA ASN A 777 -35.78 -1.40 -9.35
C ASN A 777 -36.51 -2.01 -8.14
N THR A 778 -36.35 -3.32 -7.87
CA THR A 778 -36.91 -3.94 -6.65
C THR A 778 -36.23 -3.49 -5.36
N ARG A 779 -35.12 -2.74 -5.44
CA ARG A 779 -34.23 -2.39 -4.32
C ARG A 779 -34.24 -0.89 -4.01
N ILE A 780 -35.37 -0.25 -4.25
CA ILE A 780 -35.61 1.16 -3.95
C ILE A 780 -36.13 1.29 -2.51
N SER A 781 -35.54 2.20 -1.73
CA SER A 781 -36.02 2.63 -0.41
C SER A 781 -35.91 4.14 -0.31
N ASP A 782 -36.95 4.80 0.22
CA ASP A 782 -36.97 6.25 0.48
C ASP A 782 -36.57 7.11 -0.73
N GLY A 783 -37.05 6.74 -1.92
CA GLY A 783 -36.78 7.47 -3.16
C GLY A 783 -35.36 7.31 -3.72
N ASN A 784 -34.59 6.35 -3.20
CA ASN A 784 -33.22 6.06 -3.63
C ASN A 784 -32.98 4.55 -3.75
N TRP A 785 -31.92 4.14 -4.43
CA TRP A 785 -31.51 2.73 -4.46
C TRP A 785 -30.60 2.42 -3.29
N ILE A 786 -30.85 1.28 -2.65
CA ILE A 786 -30.07 0.82 -1.50
C ILE A 786 -28.63 0.53 -1.97
N ASP A 787 -27.64 1.04 -1.24
CA ASP A 787 -26.26 0.59 -1.39
C ASP A 787 -25.96 -0.50 -0.35
N PHE A 788 -25.53 -1.67 -0.78
CA PHE A 788 -25.32 -2.80 0.13
C PHE A 788 -23.95 -2.76 0.84
N ARG A 789 -23.02 -1.93 0.37
CA ARG A 789 -21.69 -1.82 0.99
C ARG A 789 -21.78 -1.20 2.37
N ASN A 790 -21.23 -1.87 3.37
CA ASN A 790 -21.18 -1.43 4.76
C ASN A 790 -22.54 -1.04 5.36
N LYS A 791 -23.64 -1.60 4.83
CA LYS A 791 -25.02 -1.22 5.22
C LYS A 791 -25.26 -1.32 6.73
N GLY A 792 -24.81 -2.40 7.36
CA GLY A 792 -24.93 -2.60 8.81
C GLY A 792 -24.27 -1.47 9.60
N LYS A 793 -22.99 -1.17 9.30
CA LYS A 793 -22.22 -0.10 9.94
C LYS A 793 -22.86 1.28 9.74
N ARG A 794 -23.37 1.58 8.54
CA ARG A 794 -24.07 2.84 8.26
C ARG A 794 -25.35 2.96 9.07
N SER A 795 -26.13 1.89 9.16
CA SER A 795 -27.35 1.84 9.96
C SER A 795 -27.06 2.09 11.46
N GLU A 796 -26.03 1.44 11.99
CA GLU A 796 -25.56 1.64 13.37
C GLU A 796 -25.13 3.09 13.64
N LEU A 797 -24.49 3.74 12.65
CA LEU A 797 -24.07 5.13 12.71
C LEU A 797 -25.21 6.12 12.37
N GLY A 798 -26.42 5.64 12.08
CA GLY A 798 -27.57 6.47 11.72
C GLY A 798 -27.41 7.24 10.41
N MET A 799 -26.57 6.73 9.50
CA MET A 799 -26.22 7.40 8.24
C MET A 799 -27.26 7.11 7.14
N PRO A 800 -27.76 8.15 6.43
CA PRO A 800 -28.67 7.96 5.30
C PRO A 800 -28.05 7.21 4.12
N GLU A 801 -28.89 6.68 3.23
CA GLU A 801 -28.43 6.08 1.98
C GLU A 801 -27.65 7.11 1.13
N PRO A 802 -26.51 6.73 0.52
CA PRO A 802 -25.69 7.62 -0.29
C PRO A 802 -26.40 8.08 -1.57
N ILE A 803 -26.17 9.33 -1.97
CA ILE A 803 -26.76 9.94 -3.19
C ILE A 803 -25.61 10.48 -4.04
N TYR A 804 -24.91 9.57 -4.72
CA TYR A 804 -23.72 9.88 -5.51
C TYR A 804 -23.89 9.43 -6.96
N TRP A 805 -23.02 9.93 -7.85
CA TRP A 805 -22.91 9.38 -9.20
C TRP A 805 -22.44 7.92 -9.18
N CYS A 806 -21.42 7.61 -8.38
CA CYS A 806 -20.91 6.24 -8.33
C CYS A 806 -21.96 5.26 -7.79
N HIS A 807 -22.75 5.65 -6.80
CA HIS A 807 -23.83 4.84 -6.24
C HIS A 807 -24.95 5.68 -5.63
N GLY A 808 -26.18 5.34 -5.99
CA GLY A 808 -27.39 6.04 -5.58
C GLY A 808 -28.09 6.74 -6.74
N ALA A 809 -29.02 7.63 -6.39
CA ALA A 809 -30.01 8.21 -7.30
C ALA A 809 -29.40 8.94 -8.50
N THR A 810 -28.26 9.61 -8.36
CA THR A 810 -27.66 10.39 -9.45
C THR A 810 -27.22 9.50 -10.62
N GLY A 811 -26.34 8.53 -10.36
CA GLY A 811 -25.81 7.67 -11.42
C GLY A 811 -26.90 6.83 -12.10
N ILE A 812 -27.78 6.25 -11.30
CA ILE A 812 -28.90 5.45 -11.81
C ILE A 812 -29.91 6.35 -12.54
N GLY A 813 -30.23 7.52 -11.99
CA GLY A 813 -31.15 8.48 -12.62
C GLY A 813 -30.66 8.92 -14.00
N LEU A 814 -29.36 9.16 -14.17
CA LEU A 814 -28.75 9.54 -15.44
C LEU A 814 -28.98 8.49 -16.54
N THR A 815 -28.78 7.21 -16.23
CA THR A 815 -29.02 6.13 -17.19
C THR A 815 -30.52 5.96 -17.44
N ARG A 816 -31.35 5.95 -16.38
CA ARG A 816 -32.82 5.83 -16.48
C ARG A 816 -33.44 6.89 -17.37
N TYR A 817 -32.94 8.12 -17.32
CA TYR A 817 -33.37 9.17 -18.24
C TYR A 817 -33.15 8.79 -19.71
N ARG A 818 -31.93 8.38 -20.08
CA ARG A 818 -31.60 7.97 -21.46
C ARG A 818 -32.38 6.75 -21.89
N GLU A 819 -32.43 5.74 -21.03
CA GLU A 819 -33.13 4.48 -21.27
C GLU A 819 -34.63 4.71 -21.46
N SER A 820 -35.26 5.56 -20.64
CA SER A 820 -36.68 5.89 -20.78
C SER A 820 -37.03 6.46 -22.15
N LYS A 821 -36.14 7.25 -22.75
CA LYS A 821 -36.32 7.78 -24.10
C LYS A 821 -36.09 6.74 -25.17
N TRP A 822 -35.04 5.94 -25.03
CA TRP A 822 -34.71 4.91 -26.03
C TRP A 822 -35.76 3.81 -26.10
N LEU A 823 -36.36 3.48 -24.95
CA LEU A 823 -37.34 2.40 -24.81
C LEU A 823 -38.79 2.90 -24.78
N ASN A 824 -39.00 4.22 -24.69
CA ASN A 824 -40.32 4.83 -24.46
C ASN A 824 -41.03 4.21 -23.24
N ASP A 825 -40.28 4.03 -22.14
CA ASP A 825 -40.72 3.32 -20.93
C ASP A 825 -41.11 4.30 -19.83
N LYS A 826 -42.39 4.23 -19.39
CA LYS A 826 -42.95 5.10 -18.36
C LYS A 826 -42.39 4.82 -16.97
N GLU A 827 -42.05 3.58 -16.65
CA GLU A 827 -41.48 3.22 -15.36
C GLU A 827 -40.08 3.81 -15.20
N LEU A 828 -39.24 3.68 -16.23
CA LEU A 828 -37.91 4.28 -16.23
C LEU A 828 -37.98 5.81 -16.14
N LYS A 829 -38.97 6.43 -16.80
CA LYS A 829 -39.24 7.87 -16.66
C LYS A 829 -39.61 8.23 -15.21
N ASN A 830 -40.48 7.44 -14.56
CA ASN A 830 -40.84 7.66 -13.16
C ASN A 830 -39.64 7.45 -12.22
N ASN A 831 -38.76 6.48 -12.50
CA ASN A 831 -37.52 6.28 -11.73
C ASN A 831 -36.59 7.49 -11.86
N TYR A 832 -36.47 8.05 -13.05
CA TYR A 832 -35.73 9.30 -13.27
C TYR A 832 -36.33 10.46 -12.48
N GLU A 833 -37.66 10.66 -12.53
CA GLU A 833 -38.33 11.72 -11.78
C GLU A 833 -38.15 11.57 -10.27
N MET A 834 -38.24 10.35 -9.75
CA MET A 834 -37.93 10.02 -8.36
C MET A 834 -36.48 10.40 -8.03
N ALA A 835 -35.51 9.98 -8.85
CA ALA A 835 -34.11 10.31 -8.66
C ALA A 835 -33.86 11.83 -8.67
N LYS A 836 -34.48 12.55 -9.61
CA LYS A 836 -34.42 14.02 -9.73
C LYS A 836 -34.89 14.70 -8.44
N GLN A 837 -36.05 14.30 -7.91
CA GLN A 837 -36.57 14.85 -6.65
C GLN A 837 -35.68 14.51 -5.45
N THR A 838 -35.18 13.28 -5.39
CA THR A 838 -34.24 12.86 -4.34
C THR A 838 -32.97 13.71 -4.36
N VAL A 839 -32.38 13.94 -5.53
CA VAL A 839 -31.16 14.75 -5.68
C VAL A 839 -31.44 16.24 -5.39
N LEU A 840 -32.57 16.80 -5.81
CA LEU A 840 -32.94 18.20 -5.48
C LEU A 840 -33.03 18.42 -3.97
N ASN A 841 -33.66 17.50 -3.25
CA ASN A 841 -33.91 17.64 -1.82
C ASN A 841 -32.71 17.28 -0.94
N ASN A 842 -31.79 16.45 -1.44
CA ASN A 842 -30.76 15.81 -0.63
C ASN A 842 -29.37 15.72 -1.25
N GLY A 843 -29.16 16.30 -2.44
CA GLY A 843 -27.95 16.16 -3.23
C GLY A 843 -26.92 17.29 -3.12
N TYR A 844 -27.14 18.31 -2.28
CA TYR A 844 -26.15 19.36 -1.97
C TYR A 844 -25.10 18.82 -0.98
N LEU A 845 -24.24 17.92 -1.45
CA LEU A 845 -23.31 17.14 -0.62
C LEU A 845 -22.20 18.00 0.00
N ASN A 846 -21.47 17.44 0.96
CA ASN A 846 -20.31 18.06 1.62
C ASN A 846 -19.00 17.94 0.81
N SER A 847 -19.09 17.71 -0.51
CA SER A 847 -17.98 17.66 -1.46
C SER A 847 -18.47 18.26 -2.77
N ASP A 848 -17.59 18.90 -3.54
CA ASP A 848 -17.91 19.47 -4.84
C ASP A 848 -17.50 18.56 -6.01
N CYS A 849 -16.82 17.44 -5.76
CA CYS A 849 -16.27 16.59 -6.82
C CYS A 849 -17.31 15.89 -7.73
N LEU A 850 -16.82 15.26 -8.81
CA LEU A 850 -17.66 14.54 -9.78
C LEU A 850 -18.18 13.19 -9.27
N CYS A 851 -17.38 12.40 -8.55
CA CYS A 851 -17.75 11.03 -8.20
C CYS A 851 -18.86 10.97 -7.12
N HIS A 852 -18.71 11.77 -6.06
CA HIS A 852 -19.56 11.80 -4.87
C HIS A 852 -19.68 13.21 -4.29
N GLY A 853 -19.88 14.20 -5.17
CA GLY A 853 -20.03 15.60 -4.80
C GLY A 853 -21.13 16.32 -5.59
N LYS A 854 -21.28 17.62 -5.32
CA LYS A 854 -22.31 18.49 -5.91
C LYS A 854 -22.23 18.50 -7.43
N MET A 855 -21.03 18.61 -8.02
CA MET A 855 -20.89 18.65 -9.48
C MET A 855 -21.30 17.34 -10.15
N GLY A 856 -21.04 16.20 -9.50
CA GLY A 856 -21.57 14.91 -9.95
C GLY A 856 -23.09 14.88 -9.96
N ASN A 857 -23.72 15.40 -8.91
CA ASN A 857 -25.17 15.48 -8.79
C ASN A 857 -25.80 16.46 -9.78
N MET A 858 -25.12 17.57 -10.09
CA MET A 858 -25.57 18.55 -11.07
C MET A 858 -25.69 17.97 -12.48
N GLU A 859 -24.90 16.95 -12.83
CA GLU A 859 -24.97 16.28 -14.13
C GLU A 859 -26.37 15.71 -14.42
N LEU A 860 -27.13 15.31 -13.39
CA LEU A 860 -28.51 14.81 -13.53
C LEU A 860 -29.46 15.87 -14.10
N PHE A 861 -29.23 17.14 -13.78
CA PHE A 861 -30.02 18.26 -14.28
C PHE A 861 -29.49 18.79 -15.62
N MET A 862 -28.18 18.67 -15.85
CA MET A 862 -27.51 19.19 -17.04
C MET A 862 -27.70 18.33 -18.31
N ASN A 863 -28.31 17.15 -18.20
CA ASN A 863 -28.65 16.28 -19.34
C ASN A 863 -30.10 16.43 -19.85
N LEU A 864 -30.80 17.49 -19.45
CA LEU A 864 -32.20 17.72 -19.80
C LEU A 864 -32.40 18.23 -21.24
N ASP A 865 -33.45 17.73 -21.92
CA ASP A 865 -33.97 18.36 -23.14
C ASP A 865 -34.50 19.76 -22.80
N ASP A 866 -34.57 20.65 -23.79
CA ASP A 866 -35.05 22.03 -23.61
C ASP A 866 -36.44 22.13 -22.96
N SER A 867 -37.28 21.10 -23.09
CA SER A 867 -38.61 21.04 -22.47
C SER A 867 -38.61 20.86 -20.95
N LEU A 868 -37.51 20.36 -20.37
CA LEU A 868 -37.35 20.10 -18.93
C LEU A 868 -36.41 21.10 -18.25
N LYS A 869 -35.66 21.91 -19.01
CA LYS A 869 -34.73 22.93 -18.49
C LYS A 869 -35.40 23.99 -17.60
N ASN A 870 -36.70 24.20 -17.75
CA ASN A 870 -37.46 25.20 -16.97
C ASN A 870 -37.95 24.70 -15.60
N GLU A 871 -37.77 23.42 -15.26
CA GLU A 871 -38.24 22.86 -13.99
C GLU A 871 -37.24 23.03 -12.83
N VAL A 872 -35.95 23.22 -13.15
CA VAL A 872 -34.87 23.38 -12.18
C VAL A 872 -34.04 24.59 -12.57
N ASP A 873 -33.86 25.51 -11.63
CA ASP A 873 -32.98 26.68 -11.81
C ASP A 873 -31.50 26.26 -11.68
N ILE A 874 -30.99 25.61 -12.73
CA ILE A 874 -29.60 25.13 -12.82
C ILE A 874 -28.62 26.29 -12.65
N GLU A 875 -28.94 27.44 -13.25
CA GLU A 875 -28.13 28.65 -13.21
C GLU A 875 -27.92 29.13 -11.76
N GLY A 876 -29.00 29.41 -11.05
CA GLY A 876 -28.90 29.91 -9.68
C GLY A 876 -28.33 28.88 -8.71
N ILE A 877 -28.49 27.58 -8.96
CA ILE A 877 -27.81 26.52 -8.18
C ILE A 877 -26.30 26.56 -8.40
N ILE A 878 -25.83 26.60 -9.65
CA ILE A 878 -24.39 26.68 -9.96
C ILE A 878 -23.80 27.95 -9.37
N LEU A 879 -24.51 29.08 -9.47
CA LEU A 879 -24.06 30.34 -8.91
C LEU A 879 -23.91 30.28 -7.38
N ASN A 880 -24.85 29.63 -6.70
CA ASN A 880 -24.76 29.41 -5.26
C ASN A 880 -23.55 28.54 -4.89
N ILE A 881 -23.28 27.47 -5.65
CA ILE A 881 -22.10 26.61 -5.44
C ILE A 881 -20.80 27.43 -5.63
N VAL A 882 -20.69 28.18 -6.72
CA VAL A 882 -19.53 29.01 -7.05
C VAL A 882 -19.29 30.10 -6.00
N ARG A 883 -20.32 30.82 -5.56
CA ARG A 883 -20.16 31.86 -4.52
C ARG A 883 -19.79 31.27 -3.17
N ASN A 884 -20.27 30.08 -2.84
CA ASN A 884 -19.84 29.38 -1.63
C ASN A 884 -18.38 28.96 -1.72
N SER A 885 -17.90 28.46 -2.87
CA SER A 885 -16.49 28.10 -3.03
C SER A 885 -15.55 29.31 -3.05
N GLN A 886 -16.00 30.47 -3.54
CA GLN A 886 -15.24 31.72 -3.41
C GLN A 886 -15.03 32.15 -1.95
N LYS A 887 -15.96 31.78 -1.05
CA LYS A 887 -15.88 32.11 0.38
C LYS A 887 -15.13 31.09 1.21
N PHE A 888 -15.27 29.80 0.89
CA PHE A 888 -14.79 28.70 1.72
C PHE A 888 -13.73 27.81 1.05
N GLY A 889 -13.47 28.00 -0.24
CA GLY A 889 -12.68 27.10 -1.07
C GLY A 889 -13.53 26.00 -1.70
N TRP A 890 -12.97 25.33 -2.70
CA TRP A 890 -13.55 24.13 -3.30
C TRP A 890 -13.29 22.91 -2.42
N GLU A 891 -14.29 22.04 -2.30
CA GLU A 891 -14.21 20.83 -1.51
C GLU A 891 -13.96 19.60 -2.40
N SER A 892 -12.75 19.05 -2.34
CA SER A 892 -12.39 17.81 -3.03
C SER A 892 -13.01 16.59 -2.34
N GLY A 893 -13.16 15.48 -3.07
CA GLY A 893 -13.74 14.23 -2.60
C GLY A 893 -12.85 13.37 -1.71
N LEU A 894 -11.88 13.99 -0.99
CA LEU A 894 -10.92 13.31 -0.12
C LEU A 894 -11.02 13.79 1.34
N PRO A 895 -10.71 12.95 2.33
CA PRO A 895 -10.86 13.31 3.74
C PRO A 895 -10.13 14.60 4.15
N GLN A 896 -10.64 15.27 5.18
CA GLN A 896 -10.05 16.46 5.83
C GLN A 896 -9.87 17.66 4.90
N HIS A 897 -10.80 17.84 3.96
CA HIS A 897 -10.75 18.97 3.00
C HIS A 897 -9.44 18.97 2.20
N THR A 898 -8.86 17.79 1.98
CA THR A 898 -7.59 17.65 1.26
C THR A 898 -7.83 17.98 -0.20
N ARG A 899 -7.24 19.08 -0.67
CA ARG A 899 -7.35 19.52 -2.06
C ARG A 899 -6.53 18.60 -2.96
N VAL A 900 -7.14 18.14 -4.05
CA VAL A 900 -6.46 17.39 -5.11
C VAL A 900 -6.89 17.87 -6.49
N PHE A 901 -5.97 17.76 -7.45
CA PHE A 901 -6.15 18.23 -8.82
C PHE A 901 -6.23 17.04 -9.77
N ASN A 902 -7.33 16.29 -9.66
CA ASN A 902 -7.66 15.20 -10.57
C ASN A 902 -9.13 15.27 -11.00
N MET A 903 -9.53 14.40 -11.93
CA MET A 903 -10.84 14.45 -12.56
C MET A 903 -11.99 14.02 -11.65
N MET A 904 -11.96 12.83 -11.06
CA MET A 904 -13.17 12.29 -10.41
C MET A 904 -13.37 12.75 -8.97
N VAL A 905 -12.29 13.04 -8.24
CA VAL A 905 -12.35 13.45 -6.83
C VAL A 905 -11.73 14.83 -6.58
N GLY A 906 -11.21 15.49 -7.61
CA GLY A 906 -10.50 16.76 -7.47
C GLY A 906 -11.12 17.94 -8.23
N GLU A 907 -10.43 19.08 -8.13
CA GLU A 907 -10.93 20.37 -8.64
C GLU A 907 -10.94 20.45 -10.17
N ILE A 908 -10.09 19.68 -10.87
CA ILE A 908 -10.12 19.65 -12.34
C ILE A 908 -11.46 19.12 -12.85
N GLY A 909 -12.06 18.15 -12.15
CA GLY A 909 -13.43 17.70 -12.47
C GLY A 909 -14.50 18.75 -12.22
N ILE A 910 -14.32 19.59 -11.19
CA ILE A 910 -15.21 20.72 -10.92
C ILE A 910 -15.14 21.71 -12.08
N ALA A 911 -13.93 22.09 -12.50
CA ALA A 911 -13.72 22.96 -13.65
C ALA A 911 -14.30 22.35 -14.93
N TYR A 912 -14.12 21.04 -15.16
CA TYR A 912 -14.71 20.32 -16.30
C TYR A 912 -16.23 20.46 -16.34
N GLN A 913 -16.90 20.30 -15.20
CA GLN A 913 -18.35 20.43 -15.11
C GLN A 913 -18.83 21.88 -15.36
N LEU A 914 -18.09 22.86 -14.83
CA LEU A 914 -18.38 24.28 -15.06
C LEU A 914 -18.16 24.67 -16.53
N LEU A 915 -17.07 24.20 -17.16
CA LEU A 915 -16.81 24.35 -18.59
C LEU A 915 -17.93 23.74 -19.42
N ARG A 916 -18.43 22.57 -19.01
CA ARG A 916 -19.57 21.91 -19.65
C ARG A 916 -20.84 22.75 -19.56
N TYR A 917 -21.11 23.36 -18.42
CA TYR A 917 -22.26 24.23 -18.27
C TYR A 917 -22.14 25.51 -19.12
N ILE A 918 -21.01 26.24 -19.00
CA ILE A 918 -20.83 27.55 -19.67
C ILE A 918 -20.77 27.43 -21.20
N SER A 919 -20.29 26.29 -21.71
CA SER A 919 -20.26 25.98 -23.14
C SER A 919 -21.60 25.44 -23.68
N ASN A 920 -22.70 25.58 -22.91
CA ASN A 920 -24.00 25.02 -23.26
C ASN A 920 -23.91 23.54 -23.70
N TYR A 921 -23.18 22.76 -22.89
CA TYR A 921 -23.05 21.31 -23.02
C TYR A 921 -22.23 20.82 -24.22
N GLU A 922 -21.42 21.67 -24.85
CA GLU A 922 -20.49 21.26 -25.91
C GLU A 922 -19.36 20.36 -25.41
N VAL A 923 -18.88 20.59 -24.18
CA VAL A 923 -17.98 19.65 -23.49
C VAL A 923 -18.78 18.38 -23.18
N PRO A 924 -18.34 17.18 -23.59
CA PRO A 924 -19.09 15.94 -23.39
C PRO A 924 -19.37 15.61 -21.92
N SER A 925 -20.41 14.81 -21.68
CA SER A 925 -20.64 14.22 -20.36
C SER A 925 -19.60 13.13 -20.07
N LEU A 926 -18.62 13.43 -19.22
CA LEU A 926 -17.62 12.45 -18.77
C LEU A 926 -18.27 11.33 -17.94
N LEU A 927 -19.26 11.68 -17.12
CA LEU A 927 -19.98 10.75 -16.23
C LEU A 927 -20.89 9.74 -16.97
N LEU A 928 -21.19 10.01 -18.25
CA LEU A 928 -21.88 9.09 -19.16
C LEU A 928 -20.98 8.58 -20.29
N LEU A 929 -19.68 8.92 -20.24
CA LEU A 929 -18.66 8.59 -21.24
C LEU A 929 -19.07 8.99 -22.67
N ASP A 930 -19.71 10.16 -22.80
CA ASP A 930 -20.00 10.75 -24.10
C ASP A 930 -18.73 11.21 -24.80
N VAL A 931 -18.73 11.15 -26.12
CA VAL A 931 -17.59 11.56 -26.95
C VAL A 931 -17.92 12.82 -27.75
N PRO A 932 -16.92 13.64 -28.12
CA PRO A 932 -17.17 14.81 -28.97
C PRO A 932 -17.63 14.41 -30.38
N LYS A 933 -18.67 15.09 -30.89
CA LYS A 933 -19.32 14.76 -32.17
C LYS A 933 -18.70 15.46 -33.40
N GLY A 934 -17.87 16.49 -33.24
CA GLY A 934 -17.28 17.29 -34.33
C GLY A 934 -16.74 18.65 -33.82
N SER A 935 -16.06 19.41 -34.67
CA SER A 935 -15.53 20.74 -34.31
C SER A 935 -16.62 21.80 -34.28
N ILE A 936 -16.47 22.77 -33.39
CA ILE A 936 -17.17 24.05 -33.41
C ILE A 936 -16.68 24.82 -34.65
N GLU A 937 -17.58 25.48 -35.36
CA GLU A 937 -17.24 26.47 -36.38
C GLU A 937 -16.45 27.63 -35.72
N ASN A 938 -15.13 27.46 -35.61
CA ASN A 938 -14.17 28.55 -35.47
C ASN A 938 -12.96 28.13 -36.31
N GLU A 939 -13.07 28.36 -37.62
CA GLU A 939 -11.97 28.21 -38.58
C GLU A 939 -10.85 29.19 -38.22
N LYS A 940 -9.89 28.71 -37.43
CA LYS A 940 -8.50 29.08 -37.63
C LYS A 940 -7.77 27.79 -37.99
N ASP A 941 -7.29 27.71 -39.22
CA ASP A 941 -6.39 26.65 -39.67
C ASP A 941 -5.17 26.62 -38.75
N TYR A 942 -5.08 25.61 -37.90
CA TYR A 942 -3.91 25.34 -37.07
C TYR A 942 -2.94 24.43 -37.83
N THR A 943 -2.45 24.91 -38.97
CA THR A 943 -1.26 24.38 -39.63
C THR A 943 -0.21 25.46 -39.64
N ASP A 944 0.55 25.56 -38.55
CA ASP A 944 1.98 25.91 -38.53
C ASP A 944 2.58 25.56 -37.17
#